data_AF-A0A5B0LPC5-F1
#
_entry.id   AF-A0A5B0LPC5-F1
#
_cell.length_a   1.000
_cell.length_b   1.000
_cell.length_c   1.000
_cell.angle_alpha   90.00
_cell.angle_beta   90.00
_cell.angle_gamma   90.00
#
_symmetry.space_group_name_H-M   'P 1'
#
loop_
_entity.id
_entity.type
_entity.pdbx_description
1 polymer ?
#
loop_
_entity_poly.entity_id
_entity_poly.type
_entity_poly.pdbx_seq_one_letter_code
_entity_poly.pdbx_strand_id
1 'polypeptide(L)'
;MHAITVLFHIGLHASLRFPQTSLPPKLIGTTAEHEGLPTPMLAVTGLALDQLQKAIQAIQPYFAPNDANVSLFNGPKAFVVSGHPRTLVGLVAALRTSKAEPGLDQSKIPFSKRRPVFSMRFLPIGVPYHSAHLEGCTARLMGPVEEGGVGEEERAWWEAHKARLSCPVFNTENGVDMRVEHSDLLSSLADLIFTSPIHWTKACAFPDDTTHIIDFGLGTLSGIGSLVARNIEGKGHRLVFVGLPASGQGHKSMNEVYDSRDIIREQKWAEKYKIRLVKTKDGRLQIDTPFSRLLGKPPLMVAGMTPCTVPTDFNAAVMNAGYHIELAGGGHYNAKALRSKISAIQAKLQKPGLGFTLNALYINQKQWAFQFPLWLEMRKEGLPMEGFVVAAGIPSTEKAKEIIEGLREAGIKHVSFKPGSVDGIRQVINIAAANPDFPVICQWTGGRAGGHHSCEDFHQPILATYASIRSQSNLILVVGSGFGSAEDVYPYLTGHWSRDRFGVEVMPFDGVLFASRMMVAKEAATSLSVKELIVQAKGVDDQEWEGTYERETGGIITVTSELGEPIHKIATRGIKLWKEFDQTVFALPREKRAAWLKTHKEYVIKRLNADFQKPWFAEKDGHPAELGEMTYQETVTRLVRLLFVKHQARWIDPTLRNLVGDWLRRIEERLSVVNGPPKVSEIQSYSELDEPFSKLETFFTRYPEASTQILASEDIAYFLALCQRPGQKPVPFIPVLDAQFGIWFKKDSLWQSEDIDAVVDQDPQRVAILQGPVAVRHSKTTEETAGEILGGIEEGLVSRLLRDEYGGDESLVPEQDYLCREEGGMEAEERTAMLAAARIKYRKVTSSDRVLHTYDIHGILPPPSQWLACLVGSSVSWISALFNSISFLQGNAIVDNHLTILLKPRLHQRVQIVTGINGKPLNVKVFAAHLLS
;
A
#
# COMPACT_ATOMS: atom_id res chain seq x y z
N MET A 1 -24.47 9.47 -48.16
CA MET A 1 -24.32 10.82 -48.73
C MET A 1 -24.82 11.90 -47.78
N HIS A 2 -26.05 11.83 -47.25
CA HIS A 2 -26.63 12.79 -46.28
C HIS A 2 -25.68 13.23 -45.15
N ALA A 3 -25.09 12.29 -44.40
CA ALA A 3 -24.14 12.62 -43.32
C ALA A 3 -22.92 13.41 -43.81
N ILE A 4 -22.40 13.12 -45.01
CA ILE A 4 -21.27 13.85 -45.60
C ILE A 4 -21.70 15.25 -46.02
N THR A 5 -22.89 15.41 -46.60
CA THR A 5 -23.47 16.71 -46.93
C THR A 5 -23.56 17.59 -45.67
N VAL A 6 -24.15 17.07 -44.59
CA VAL A 6 -24.27 17.80 -43.33
C VAL A 6 -22.90 18.17 -42.76
N LEU A 7 -21.95 17.23 -42.70
CA LEU A 7 -20.59 17.50 -42.22
C LEU A 7 -19.86 18.55 -43.07
N PHE A 8 -20.07 18.56 -44.39
CA PHE A 8 -19.55 19.59 -45.28
C PHE A 8 -20.10 20.97 -44.91
N HIS A 9 -21.42 21.11 -44.75
CA HIS A 9 -22.05 22.37 -44.37
C HIS A 9 -21.65 22.82 -42.97
N ILE A 10 -21.49 21.88 -42.02
CA ILE A 10 -20.95 22.18 -40.69
C ILE A 10 -19.56 22.81 -40.81
N GLY A 11 -18.64 22.14 -41.52
CA GLY A 11 -17.29 22.66 -41.72
C GLY A 11 -17.28 24.00 -42.45
N LEU A 12 -18.11 24.15 -43.49
CA LEU A 12 -18.24 25.38 -44.28
C LEU A 12 -18.71 26.56 -43.42
N HIS A 13 -19.87 26.45 -42.77
CA HIS A 13 -20.43 27.56 -42.00
C HIS A 13 -19.58 27.90 -40.78
N ALA A 14 -18.98 26.90 -40.12
CA ALA A 14 -18.07 27.18 -39.00
C ALA A 14 -16.82 27.94 -39.45
N SER A 15 -16.22 27.54 -40.58
CA SER A 15 -15.03 28.19 -41.13
C SER A 15 -15.32 29.59 -41.66
N LEU A 16 -16.51 29.81 -42.25
CA LEU A 16 -16.96 31.14 -42.68
C LEU A 16 -17.25 32.06 -41.48
N ARG A 17 -17.77 31.50 -40.39
CA ARG A 17 -18.06 32.26 -39.16
C ARG A 17 -16.79 32.60 -38.40
N PHE A 18 -15.85 31.67 -38.32
CA PHE A 18 -14.58 31.83 -37.62
C PHE A 18 -13.40 31.52 -38.58
N PRO A 19 -13.05 32.47 -39.47
CA PRO A 19 -11.95 32.26 -40.41
C PRO A 19 -10.61 32.18 -39.67
N GLN A 20 -9.69 31.35 -40.17
CA GLN A 20 -8.34 31.27 -39.61
C GLN A 20 -7.59 32.59 -39.81
N THR A 21 -7.24 33.26 -38.72
CA THR A 21 -6.42 34.47 -38.72
C THR A 21 -4.96 34.14 -38.40
N SER A 22 -4.02 34.79 -39.07
CA SER A 22 -2.59 34.68 -38.76
C SER A 22 -2.29 35.23 -37.36
N LEU A 23 -1.60 34.44 -36.53
CA LEU A 23 -1.09 34.91 -35.24
C LEU A 23 0.32 35.49 -35.40
N PRO A 24 0.70 36.52 -34.62
CA PRO A 24 2.07 37.00 -34.55
C PRO A 24 3.07 35.86 -34.26
N PRO A 25 4.20 35.77 -34.97
CA PRO A 25 5.19 34.70 -34.77
C PRO A 25 5.66 34.53 -33.32
N LYS A 26 5.71 35.63 -32.55
CA LYS A 26 6.05 35.62 -31.13
C LYS A 26 5.06 34.81 -30.28
N LEU A 27 3.75 34.88 -30.59
CA LEU A 27 2.74 34.11 -29.87
C LEU A 27 2.78 32.63 -30.26
N ILE A 28 3.03 32.34 -31.54
CA ILE A 28 3.22 30.96 -32.02
C ILE A 28 4.42 30.31 -31.31
N GLY A 29 5.55 31.02 -31.27
CA GLY A 29 6.77 30.54 -30.60
C GLY A 29 6.62 30.31 -29.09
N THR A 30 5.59 30.87 -28.44
CA THR A 30 5.36 30.69 -27.01
C THR A 30 4.90 29.26 -26.66
N THR A 31 4.16 28.60 -27.57
CA THR A 31 3.54 27.28 -27.32
C THR A 31 3.97 26.19 -28.29
N ALA A 32 4.53 26.55 -29.44
CA ALA A 32 4.84 25.62 -30.53
C ALA A 32 5.69 24.41 -30.10
N GLU A 33 6.64 24.61 -29.18
CA GLU A 33 7.56 23.56 -28.74
C GLU A 33 6.92 22.53 -27.80
N HIS A 34 6.00 22.95 -26.92
CA HIS A 34 5.51 22.10 -25.83
C HIS A 34 4.03 21.72 -25.97
N GLU A 35 3.14 22.68 -26.27
CA GLU A 35 1.70 22.46 -26.40
C GLU A 35 1.25 22.38 -27.87
N GLY A 36 2.13 22.72 -28.82
CA GLY A 36 1.87 22.72 -30.25
C GLY A 36 1.44 24.09 -30.78
N LEU A 37 1.12 24.11 -32.08
CA LEU A 37 0.69 25.33 -32.77
C LEU A 37 -0.66 25.81 -32.20
N PRO A 38 -0.80 27.11 -31.86
CA PRO A 38 -2.06 27.61 -31.33
C PRO A 38 -3.22 27.42 -32.30
N THR A 39 -4.28 26.80 -31.80
CA THR A 39 -5.56 26.61 -32.50
C THR A 39 -6.70 27.05 -31.58
N PRO A 40 -7.95 27.12 -32.08
CA PRO A 40 -9.10 27.52 -31.26
C PRO A 40 -9.57 26.48 -30.23
N MET A 41 -8.87 25.35 -30.06
CA MET A 41 -9.24 24.30 -29.11
C MET A 41 -8.00 23.76 -28.36
N LEU A 42 -8.02 23.86 -27.03
CA LEU A 42 -6.93 23.44 -26.14
C LEU A 42 -7.39 22.27 -25.25
N ALA A 43 -6.77 21.10 -25.40
CA ALA A 43 -6.98 19.99 -24.48
C ALA A 43 -6.17 20.18 -23.20
N VAL A 44 -6.81 19.99 -22.04
CA VAL A 44 -6.22 20.04 -20.71
C VAL A 44 -6.52 18.74 -19.98
N THR A 45 -5.49 17.94 -19.68
CA THR A 45 -5.65 16.61 -19.07
C THR A 45 -4.84 16.49 -17.78
N GLY A 46 -5.47 16.04 -16.69
CA GLY A 46 -4.87 15.89 -15.37
C GLY A 46 -5.20 17.01 -14.38
N LEU A 47 -5.89 18.07 -14.82
CA LEU A 47 -6.29 19.21 -13.98
C LEU A 47 -7.75 19.08 -13.55
N ALA A 48 -8.09 19.50 -12.32
CA ALA A 48 -9.48 19.55 -11.86
C ALA A 48 -10.27 20.70 -12.52
N LEU A 49 -11.58 20.52 -12.69
CA LEU A 49 -12.44 21.49 -13.37
C LEU A 49 -12.45 22.85 -12.67
N ASP A 50 -12.51 22.88 -11.33
CA ASP A 50 -12.56 24.11 -10.55
C ASP A 50 -11.28 24.95 -10.73
N GLN A 51 -10.12 24.29 -10.79
CA GLN A 51 -8.83 24.93 -11.05
C GLN A 51 -8.74 25.48 -12.48
N LEU A 52 -9.21 24.70 -13.46
CA LEU A 52 -9.27 25.14 -14.86
C LEU A 52 -10.21 26.35 -15.03
N GLN A 53 -11.40 26.30 -14.43
CA GLN A 53 -12.36 27.40 -14.48
C GLN A 53 -11.82 28.66 -13.81
N LYS A 54 -11.15 28.55 -12.65
CA LYS A 54 -10.46 29.68 -12.01
C LYS A 54 -9.41 30.30 -12.93
N ALA A 55 -8.64 29.50 -13.65
CA ALA A 55 -7.65 29.99 -14.61
C ALA A 55 -8.30 30.72 -15.80
N ILE A 56 -9.42 30.21 -16.32
CA ILE A 56 -10.20 30.87 -17.37
C ILE A 56 -10.78 32.20 -16.88
N GLN A 57 -11.35 32.24 -15.68
CA GLN A 57 -11.88 33.46 -15.06
C GLN A 57 -10.77 34.50 -14.82
N ALA A 58 -9.58 34.07 -14.41
CA ALA A 58 -8.45 34.97 -14.16
C ALA A 58 -7.96 35.70 -15.42
N ILE A 59 -8.10 35.08 -16.60
CA ILE A 59 -7.71 35.72 -17.87
C ILE A 59 -8.84 36.53 -18.52
N GLN A 60 -10.09 36.33 -18.10
CA GLN A 60 -11.27 36.96 -18.70
C GLN A 60 -11.21 38.50 -18.80
N PRO A 61 -10.67 39.26 -17.81
CA PRO A 61 -10.59 40.73 -17.91
C PRO A 61 -9.71 41.25 -19.06
N TYR A 62 -8.86 40.41 -19.65
CA TYR A 62 -7.93 40.80 -20.71
C TYR A 62 -8.45 40.53 -22.13
N PHE A 63 -9.62 39.88 -22.25
CA PHE A 63 -10.19 39.43 -23.53
C PHE A 63 -11.70 39.74 -23.59
N ALA A 64 -12.33 39.43 -24.72
CA ALA A 64 -13.77 39.62 -24.87
C ALA A 64 -14.56 38.72 -23.88
N PRO A 65 -15.74 39.13 -23.42
CA PRO A 65 -16.60 38.27 -22.61
C PRO A 65 -16.91 36.95 -23.34
N ASN A 66 -16.89 35.83 -22.62
CA ASN A 66 -17.14 34.48 -23.14
C ASN A 66 -16.20 34.03 -24.28
N ASP A 67 -15.03 34.64 -24.42
CA ASP A 67 -14.09 34.32 -25.51
C ASP A 67 -13.39 32.96 -25.35
N ALA A 68 -13.39 32.39 -24.15
CA ALA A 68 -12.94 31.03 -23.87
C ALA A 68 -13.84 30.33 -22.85
N ASN A 69 -14.29 29.12 -23.16
CA ASN A 69 -15.10 28.29 -22.27
C ASN A 69 -14.66 26.82 -22.34
N VAL A 70 -14.87 26.08 -21.24
CA VAL A 70 -14.78 24.63 -21.28
C VAL A 70 -15.92 24.13 -22.19
N SER A 71 -15.56 23.36 -23.20
CA SER A 71 -16.45 23.00 -24.29
C SER A 71 -16.65 21.49 -24.40
N LEU A 72 -15.63 20.70 -24.05
CA LEU A 72 -15.77 19.25 -23.90
C LEU A 72 -15.37 18.82 -22.49
N PHE A 73 -16.24 18.04 -21.87
CA PHE A 73 -16.06 17.38 -20.57
C PHE A 73 -15.83 15.89 -20.83
N ASN A 74 -14.62 15.57 -21.26
CA ASN A 74 -14.23 14.22 -21.68
C ASN A 74 -14.06 13.24 -20.51
N GLY A 75 -13.93 13.74 -19.28
CA GLY A 75 -13.82 12.96 -18.06
C GLY A 75 -13.65 13.86 -16.84
N PRO A 76 -13.45 13.31 -15.65
CA PRO A 76 -13.38 14.08 -14.40
C PRO A 76 -12.19 15.05 -14.32
N LYS A 77 -11.10 14.77 -15.07
CA LYS A 77 -9.90 15.61 -15.17
C LYS A 77 -9.42 15.75 -16.62
N ALA A 78 -10.31 15.60 -17.59
CA ALA A 78 -9.97 15.68 -19.02
C ALA A 78 -10.97 16.60 -19.72
N PHE A 79 -10.48 17.76 -20.15
CA PHE A 79 -11.30 18.84 -20.68
C PHE A 79 -10.73 19.38 -21.98
N VAL A 80 -11.58 20.04 -22.76
CA VAL A 80 -11.16 20.90 -23.87
C VAL A 80 -11.74 22.29 -23.65
N VAL A 81 -10.91 23.30 -23.83
CA VAL A 81 -11.31 24.72 -23.81
C VAL A 81 -11.35 25.21 -25.25
N SER A 82 -12.49 25.75 -25.66
CA SER A 82 -12.66 26.37 -26.99
C SER A 82 -12.70 27.88 -26.86
N GLY A 83 -12.09 28.57 -27.82
CA GLY A 83 -12.02 30.03 -27.81
C GLY A 83 -11.05 30.59 -28.84
N HIS A 84 -10.89 31.92 -28.88
CA HIS A 84 -9.95 32.52 -29.81
C HIS A 84 -8.50 32.07 -29.52
N PRO A 85 -7.68 31.68 -30.52
CA PRO A 85 -6.32 31.16 -30.30
C PRO A 85 -5.43 32.05 -29.42
N ARG A 86 -5.54 33.39 -29.59
CA ARG A 86 -4.82 34.36 -28.76
C ARG A 86 -5.15 34.24 -27.26
N THR A 87 -6.42 34.00 -26.95
CA THR A 87 -6.94 33.88 -25.59
C THR A 87 -6.47 32.57 -24.97
N LEU A 88 -6.48 31.48 -25.75
CA LEU A 88 -5.96 30.18 -25.30
C LEU A 88 -4.44 30.20 -25.08
N VAL A 89 -3.66 30.97 -25.85
CA VAL A 89 -2.23 31.19 -25.55
C VAL A 89 -2.05 31.91 -24.20
N GLY A 90 -2.91 32.89 -23.89
CA GLY A 90 -2.97 33.54 -22.57
C GLY A 90 -3.29 32.55 -21.45
N LEU A 91 -4.25 31.65 -21.68
CA LEU A 91 -4.59 30.58 -20.75
C LEU A 91 -3.42 29.64 -20.48
N VAL A 92 -2.69 29.21 -21.53
CA VAL A 92 -1.50 28.38 -21.39
C VAL A 92 -0.44 29.08 -20.54
N ALA A 93 -0.19 30.37 -20.78
CA ALA A 93 0.76 31.14 -19.99
C ALA A 93 0.36 31.22 -18.50
N ALA A 94 -0.92 31.44 -18.21
CA ALA A 94 -1.44 31.46 -16.83
C ALA A 94 -1.37 30.08 -16.16
N LEU A 95 -1.67 29.00 -16.89
CA LEU A 95 -1.62 27.64 -16.35
C LEU A 95 -0.18 27.18 -16.09
N ARG A 96 0.79 27.55 -16.93
CA ARG A 96 2.21 27.21 -16.75
C ARG A 96 2.76 27.67 -15.40
N THR A 97 2.36 28.82 -14.87
CA THR A 97 2.88 29.32 -13.59
C THR A 97 2.50 28.45 -12.39
N SER A 98 1.40 27.70 -12.49
CA SER A 98 0.90 26.80 -11.45
C SER A 98 1.30 25.34 -11.68
N LYS A 99 1.78 24.99 -12.86
CA LYS A 99 2.10 23.62 -13.27
C LYS A 99 3.46 23.17 -12.72
N ALA A 100 3.59 21.87 -12.43
CA ALA A 100 4.88 21.26 -12.16
C ALA A 100 5.70 21.09 -13.45
N GLU A 101 7.00 21.40 -13.41
CA GLU A 101 7.89 21.11 -14.54
C GLU A 101 7.97 19.60 -14.80
N PRO A 102 8.07 19.15 -16.07
CA PRO A 102 8.25 17.75 -16.39
C PRO A 102 9.48 17.17 -15.66
N GLY A 103 9.28 16.06 -14.95
CA GLY A 103 10.35 15.40 -14.19
C GLY A 103 10.71 16.04 -12.84
N LEU A 104 9.99 17.08 -12.40
CA LEU A 104 10.15 17.60 -11.04
C LEU A 104 9.74 16.54 -10.00
N ASP A 105 10.71 16.08 -9.21
CA ASP A 105 10.44 15.18 -8.09
C ASP A 105 9.75 15.93 -6.95
N GLN A 106 8.50 15.57 -6.69
CA GLN A 106 7.68 16.11 -5.59
C GLN A 106 7.42 15.07 -4.50
N SER A 107 8.09 13.91 -4.54
CA SER A 107 7.86 12.78 -3.62
C SER A 107 8.12 13.12 -2.15
N LYS A 108 9.01 14.08 -1.88
CA LYS A 108 9.33 14.61 -0.54
C LYS A 108 8.53 15.85 -0.14
N ILE A 109 7.62 16.31 -1.00
CA ILE A 109 6.71 17.44 -0.73
C ILE A 109 5.37 16.85 -0.26
N PRO A 110 4.80 17.33 0.87
CA PRO A 110 3.45 16.96 1.32
C PRO A 110 2.43 17.11 0.18
N PHE A 111 1.55 16.12 0.02
CA PHE A 111 0.69 16.00 -1.15
C PHE A 111 -0.12 17.28 -1.44
N SER A 112 -0.72 17.90 -0.41
CA SER A 112 -1.51 19.12 -0.55
C SER A 112 -0.71 20.34 -1.05
N LYS A 113 0.62 20.31 -0.91
CA LYS A 113 1.54 21.40 -1.30
C LYS A 113 2.21 21.17 -2.66
N ARG A 114 1.94 20.04 -3.31
CA ARG A 114 2.50 19.73 -4.62
C ARG A 114 1.88 20.63 -5.68
N ARG A 115 2.70 21.01 -6.67
CA ARG A 115 2.20 21.61 -7.90
C ARG A 115 1.45 20.55 -8.71
N PRO A 116 0.28 20.87 -9.28
CA PRO A 116 -0.47 19.95 -10.13
C PRO A 116 0.35 19.53 -11.35
N VAL A 117 0.28 18.24 -11.66
CA VAL A 117 0.88 17.64 -12.85
C VAL A 117 -0.24 17.43 -13.87
N PHE A 118 -0.19 18.17 -14.97
CA PHE A 118 -1.17 18.08 -16.05
C PHE A 118 -0.55 18.43 -17.41
N SER A 119 -1.17 17.95 -18.48
CA SER A 119 -0.78 18.25 -19.86
C SER A 119 -1.74 19.24 -20.50
N MET A 120 -1.18 20.04 -21.40
CA MET A 120 -1.90 20.98 -22.25
C MET A 120 -1.46 20.73 -23.67
N ARG A 121 -2.40 20.66 -24.61
CA ARG A 121 -2.08 20.46 -26.03
C ARG A 121 -3.13 21.10 -26.91
N PHE A 122 -2.71 21.93 -27.86
CA PHE A 122 -3.60 22.44 -28.89
C PHE A 122 -4.02 21.29 -29.81
N LEU A 123 -5.32 21.22 -30.07
CA LEU A 123 -5.89 20.23 -30.97
C LEU A 123 -5.77 20.73 -32.41
N PRO A 124 -5.48 19.86 -33.40
CA PRO A 124 -5.34 20.25 -34.80
C PRO A 124 -6.72 20.50 -35.44
N ILE A 125 -7.49 21.43 -34.88
CA ILE A 125 -8.85 21.79 -35.27
C ILE A 125 -8.86 23.29 -35.55
N GLY A 126 -9.32 23.69 -36.74
CA GLY A 126 -9.25 25.08 -37.20
C GLY A 126 -10.35 26.01 -36.69
N VAL A 127 -11.32 25.47 -35.94
CA VAL A 127 -12.60 26.11 -35.60
C VAL A 127 -12.91 25.85 -34.11
N PRO A 128 -13.44 26.83 -33.36
CA PRO A 128 -13.82 26.66 -31.95
C PRO A 128 -15.21 26.01 -31.82
N TYR A 129 -15.33 24.71 -32.11
CA TYR A 129 -16.58 23.97 -31.91
C TYR A 129 -17.05 24.02 -30.46
N HIS A 130 -18.36 23.88 -30.24
CA HIS A 130 -18.98 23.90 -28.92
C HIS A 130 -18.74 25.24 -28.16
N SER A 131 -18.88 26.36 -28.88
CA SER A 131 -18.64 27.69 -28.31
C SER A 131 -19.59 28.75 -28.87
N ALA A 132 -19.74 29.84 -28.12
CA ALA A 132 -20.56 31.00 -28.50
C ALA A 132 -20.08 31.65 -29.82
N HIS A 133 -18.82 31.41 -30.23
CA HIS A 133 -18.28 31.93 -31.50
C HIS A 133 -19.08 31.43 -32.73
N LEU A 134 -19.71 30.26 -32.62
CA LEU A 134 -20.46 29.63 -33.71
C LEU A 134 -21.98 29.84 -33.60
N GLU A 135 -22.44 30.73 -32.72
CA GLU A 135 -23.85 31.11 -32.67
C GLU A 135 -24.36 31.61 -34.04
N GLY A 136 -25.54 31.14 -34.42
CA GLY A 136 -26.17 31.43 -35.71
C GLY A 136 -25.72 30.53 -36.88
N CYS A 137 -24.71 29.67 -36.70
CA CYS A 137 -24.29 28.72 -37.75
C CYS A 137 -25.37 27.67 -38.06
N THR A 138 -26.10 27.18 -37.05
CA THR A 138 -27.23 26.25 -37.25
C THR A 138 -28.30 26.85 -38.15
N ALA A 139 -28.70 28.10 -37.92
CA ALA A 139 -29.68 28.78 -38.76
C ALA A 139 -29.22 28.92 -40.22
N ARG A 140 -27.93 29.19 -40.45
CA ARG A 140 -27.33 29.25 -41.80
C ARG A 140 -27.30 27.89 -42.47
N LEU A 141 -26.92 26.84 -41.73
CA LEU A 141 -26.93 25.46 -42.22
C LEU A 141 -28.34 25.06 -42.66
N MET A 142 -29.37 25.40 -41.88
CA MET A 142 -30.77 25.07 -42.16
C MET A 142 -31.42 25.93 -43.26
N GLY A 143 -30.67 26.87 -43.84
CA GLY A 143 -31.15 27.78 -44.87
C GLY A 143 -31.33 27.14 -46.26
N PRO A 144 -31.83 27.92 -47.24
CA PRO A 144 -31.95 27.51 -48.64
C PRO A 144 -30.59 27.21 -49.28
N VAL A 145 -30.58 26.38 -50.33
CA VAL A 145 -29.34 26.02 -51.06
C VAL A 145 -28.72 27.25 -51.72
N GLU A 146 -29.55 28.18 -52.20
CA GLU A 146 -29.14 29.44 -52.84
C GLU A 146 -28.36 30.35 -51.88
N GLU A 147 -28.62 30.23 -50.57
CA GLU A 147 -27.94 30.97 -49.50
C GLU A 147 -26.79 30.15 -48.87
N GLY A 148 -26.48 28.99 -49.46
CA GLY A 148 -25.40 28.09 -49.02
C GLY A 148 -25.76 27.13 -47.89
N GLY A 149 -27.05 27.00 -47.54
CA GLY A 149 -27.56 26.00 -46.60
C GLY A 149 -27.82 24.63 -47.25
N VAL A 150 -28.30 23.68 -46.46
CA VAL A 150 -28.55 22.29 -46.92
C VAL A 150 -29.82 22.15 -47.77
N GLY A 151 -30.73 23.13 -47.73
CA GLY A 151 -32.01 23.09 -48.44
C GLY A 151 -33.13 22.31 -47.72
N GLU A 152 -34.35 22.46 -48.23
CA GLU A 152 -35.55 21.84 -47.64
C GLU A 152 -35.58 20.32 -47.83
N GLU A 153 -35.12 19.81 -48.97
CA GLU A 153 -35.10 18.36 -49.25
C GLU A 153 -34.26 17.58 -48.22
N GLU A 154 -33.07 18.09 -47.90
CA GLU A 154 -32.19 17.45 -46.91
C GLU A 154 -32.82 17.50 -45.51
N ARG A 155 -33.40 18.65 -45.12
CA ARG A 155 -34.09 18.80 -43.83
C ARG A 155 -35.26 17.82 -43.68
N ALA A 156 -36.12 17.77 -44.70
CA ALA A 156 -37.26 16.85 -44.74
C ALA A 156 -36.80 15.39 -44.67
N TRP A 157 -35.66 15.06 -45.29
CA TRP A 157 -35.08 13.72 -45.20
C TRP A 157 -34.69 13.35 -43.76
N TRP A 158 -33.93 14.18 -43.06
CA TRP A 158 -33.50 13.88 -41.69
C TRP A 158 -34.68 13.74 -40.73
N GLU A 159 -35.66 14.64 -40.83
CA GLU A 159 -36.83 14.59 -39.96
C GLU A 159 -37.72 13.36 -40.24
N ALA A 160 -37.95 13.03 -41.52
CA ALA A 160 -38.72 11.83 -41.89
C ALA A 160 -38.05 10.51 -41.45
N HIS A 161 -36.74 10.53 -41.20
CA HIS A 161 -35.97 9.34 -40.79
C HIS A 161 -35.67 9.28 -39.29
N LYS A 162 -35.97 10.34 -38.52
CA LYS A 162 -35.79 10.37 -37.06
C LYS A 162 -36.51 9.20 -36.37
N ALA A 163 -37.78 8.99 -36.69
CA ALA A 163 -38.58 7.90 -36.14
C ALA A 163 -38.16 6.50 -36.64
N ARG A 164 -37.30 6.43 -37.68
CA ARG A 164 -36.81 5.18 -38.29
C ARG A 164 -35.43 4.77 -37.78
N LEU A 165 -34.80 5.54 -36.89
CA LEU A 165 -33.53 5.19 -36.28
C LEU A 165 -33.67 3.87 -35.50
N SER A 166 -32.97 2.83 -35.99
CA SER A 166 -33.07 1.46 -35.49
C SER A 166 -32.45 1.28 -34.08
N CYS A 167 -31.56 2.17 -33.68
CA CYS A 167 -30.94 2.20 -32.36
C CYS A 167 -31.04 3.60 -31.73
N PRO A 168 -30.95 3.69 -30.38
CA PRO A 168 -30.80 4.97 -29.70
C PRO A 168 -29.62 5.77 -30.25
N VAL A 169 -29.81 7.07 -30.43
CA VAL A 169 -28.73 8.02 -30.74
C VAL A 169 -28.70 9.02 -29.60
N PHE A 170 -27.62 9.01 -28.82
CA PHE A 170 -27.56 9.78 -27.57
C PHE A 170 -27.07 11.21 -27.83
N ASN A 171 -27.82 12.17 -27.33
CA ASN A 171 -27.47 13.59 -27.31
C ASN A 171 -26.17 13.80 -26.49
N THR A 172 -25.19 14.48 -27.08
CA THR A 172 -23.84 14.61 -26.51
C THR A 172 -23.75 15.55 -25.32
N GLU A 173 -24.74 16.40 -25.09
CA GLU A 173 -24.80 17.33 -23.95
C GLU A 173 -25.49 16.68 -22.73
N ASN A 174 -26.60 15.98 -22.95
CA ASN A 174 -27.47 15.52 -21.86
C ASN A 174 -27.60 13.98 -21.76
N GLY A 175 -27.22 13.23 -22.79
CA GLY A 175 -27.30 11.76 -22.85
C GLY A 175 -28.68 11.19 -23.19
N VAL A 176 -29.68 12.03 -23.51
CA VAL A 176 -31.03 11.61 -23.87
C VAL A 176 -31.04 10.99 -25.26
N ASP A 177 -31.90 9.99 -25.46
CA ASP A 177 -32.13 9.40 -26.78
C ASP A 177 -32.85 10.41 -27.70
N MET A 178 -32.18 10.87 -28.75
CA MET A 178 -32.69 11.87 -29.68
C MET A 178 -33.93 11.41 -30.45
N ARG A 179 -34.25 10.11 -30.44
CA ARG A 179 -35.49 9.58 -31.06
C ARG A 179 -36.75 10.07 -30.34
N VAL A 180 -36.66 10.35 -29.04
CA VAL A 180 -37.80 10.79 -28.22
C VAL A 180 -37.82 12.30 -27.99
N GLU A 181 -36.78 13.03 -28.40
CA GLU A 181 -36.75 14.49 -28.31
C GLU A 181 -37.76 15.11 -29.29
N HIS A 182 -38.36 16.25 -28.95
CA HIS A 182 -39.33 16.94 -29.82
C HIS A 182 -38.68 17.91 -30.82
N SER A 183 -37.39 18.21 -30.67
CA SER A 183 -36.65 19.13 -31.52
C SER A 183 -36.34 18.52 -32.89
N ASP A 184 -36.23 19.36 -33.93
CA ASP A 184 -35.80 18.94 -35.26
C ASP A 184 -34.43 18.23 -35.19
N LEU A 185 -34.33 17.02 -35.77
CA LEU A 185 -33.13 16.18 -35.61
C LEU A 185 -31.88 16.86 -36.16
N LEU A 186 -31.96 17.47 -37.35
CA LEU A 186 -30.82 18.06 -38.02
C LEU A 186 -30.33 19.34 -37.33
N SER A 187 -31.27 20.21 -36.93
CA SER A 187 -30.97 21.39 -36.12
C SER A 187 -30.31 20.99 -34.80
N SER A 188 -30.85 19.97 -34.13
CA SER A 188 -30.28 19.49 -32.86
C SER A 188 -28.87 18.96 -33.04
N LEU A 189 -28.61 18.14 -34.07
CA LEU A 189 -27.26 17.65 -34.38
C LEU A 189 -26.27 18.79 -34.70
N ALA A 190 -26.74 19.81 -35.42
CA ALA A 190 -25.94 21.00 -35.72
C ALA A 190 -25.61 21.80 -34.44
N ASP A 191 -26.59 22.06 -33.58
CA ASP A 191 -26.37 22.76 -32.30
C ASP A 191 -25.45 21.97 -31.36
N LEU A 192 -25.54 20.64 -31.35
CA LEU A 192 -24.64 19.76 -30.57
C LEU A 192 -23.18 19.83 -31.02
N ILE A 193 -22.90 20.30 -32.25
CA ILE A 193 -21.55 20.45 -32.80
C ILE A 193 -21.10 21.92 -32.74
N PHE A 194 -21.97 22.87 -33.09
CA PHE A 194 -21.60 24.28 -33.15
C PHE A 194 -21.45 24.90 -31.76
N THR A 195 -22.46 24.76 -30.89
CA THR A 195 -22.61 25.62 -29.70
C THR A 195 -22.66 24.83 -28.40
N SER A 196 -23.35 23.69 -28.39
CA SER A 196 -23.61 22.93 -27.15
C SER A 196 -22.35 22.21 -26.64
N PRO A 197 -22.09 22.20 -25.33
CA PRO A 197 -20.96 21.48 -24.76
C PRO A 197 -21.16 19.96 -24.82
N ILE A 198 -20.06 19.22 -24.91
CA ILE A 198 -20.09 17.75 -24.83
C ILE A 198 -19.86 17.31 -23.39
N HIS A 199 -20.76 16.50 -22.85
CA HIS A 199 -20.60 15.83 -21.57
C HIS A 199 -20.48 14.31 -21.77
N TRP A 200 -19.26 13.83 -22.04
CA TRP A 200 -19.08 12.42 -22.41
C TRP A 200 -19.48 11.44 -21.31
N THR A 201 -19.31 11.80 -20.04
CA THR A 201 -19.75 10.94 -18.94
C THR A 201 -21.27 10.75 -18.90
N LYS A 202 -22.05 11.71 -19.40
CA LYS A 202 -23.51 11.59 -19.53
C LYS A 202 -23.89 10.85 -20.81
N ALA A 203 -23.32 11.24 -21.94
CA ALA A 203 -23.65 10.64 -23.23
C ALA A 203 -23.12 9.20 -23.39
N CYS A 204 -22.11 8.81 -22.61
CA CYS A 204 -21.64 7.43 -22.48
C CYS A 204 -22.09 6.77 -21.16
N ALA A 205 -23.20 7.21 -20.57
CA ALA A 205 -23.88 6.51 -19.48
C ALA A 205 -24.61 5.29 -20.05
N PHE A 206 -23.84 4.32 -20.55
CA PHE A 206 -24.36 3.12 -21.19
C PHE A 206 -25.25 2.31 -20.22
N PRO A 207 -26.25 1.58 -20.72
CA PRO A 207 -27.04 0.65 -19.92
C PRO A 207 -26.17 -0.34 -19.13
N ASP A 208 -26.62 -0.75 -17.94
CA ASP A 208 -25.86 -1.62 -17.02
C ASP A 208 -25.55 -3.02 -17.60
N ASP A 209 -26.32 -3.47 -18.58
CA ASP A 209 -26.15 -4.73 -19.32
C ASP A 209 -25.18 -4.61 -20.50
N THR A 210 -24.62 -3.42 -20.75
CA THR A 210 -23.61 -3.20 -21.80
C THR A 210 -22.35 -4.02 -21.49
N THR A 211 -21.94 -4.85 -22.43
CA THR A 211 -20.72 -5.67 -22.29
C THR A 211 -19.58 -5.19 -23.18
N HIS A 212 -19.89 -4.62 -24.35
CA HIS A 212 -18.90 -4.19 -25.34
C HIS A 212 -19.23 -2.80 -25.87
N ILE A 213 -18.18 -2.05 -26.20
CA ILE A 213 -18.25 -0.77 -26.88
C ILE A 213 -17.30 -0.84 -28.07
N ILE A 214 -17.79 -0.47 -29.25
CA ILE A 214 -17.02 -0.54 -30.49
C ILE A 214 -16.69 0.89 -30.94
N ASP A 215 -15.41 1.21 -30.97
CA ASP A 215 -14.91 2.50 -31.45
C ASP A 215 -14.63 2.43 -32.97
N PHE A 216 -15.51 3.06 -33.74
CA PHE A 216 -15.34 3.30 -35.19
C PHE A 216 -14.58 4.61 -35.48
N GLY A 217 -14.25 5.39 -34.45
CA GLY A 217 -13.61 6.69 -34.57
C GLY A 217 -12.21 6.63 -35.16
N LEU A 218 -11.80 7.77 -35.74
CA LEU A 218 -10.45 7.96 -36.25
C LEU A 218 -9.45 8.17 -35.09
N GLY A 219 -8.19 7.80 -35.30
CA GLY A 219 -7.10 8.05 -34.35
C GLY A 219 -6.81 6.91 -33.37
N THR A 220 -7.59 5.82 -33.39
CA THR A 220 -7.35 4.57 -32.63
C THR A 220 -7.01 4.84 -31.16
N LEU A 221 -5.78 4.52 -30.72
CA LEU A 221 -5.33 4.70 -29.35
C LEU A 221 -5.23 6.16 -28.91
N SER A 222 -5.19 7.10 -29.85
CA SER A 222 -5.24 8.55 -29.61
C SER A 222 -6.65 9.13 -29.81
N GLY A 223 -7.62 8.29 -30.20
CA GLY A 223 -9.00 8.65 -30.46
C GLY A 223 -9.87 8.69 -29.20
N ILE A 224 -11.17 8.88 -29.40
CA ILE A 224 -12.13 9.02 -28.30
C ILE A 224 -12.31 7.72 -27.51
N GLY A 225 -12.16 6.55 -28.14
CA GLY A 225 -12.23 5.27 -27.46
C GLY A 225 -11.32 5.21 -26.24
N SER A 226 -10.06 5.61 -26.34
CA SER A 226 -9.13 5.61 -25.18
C SER A 226 -9.54 6.54 -24.04
N LEU A 227 -10.26 7.64 -24.34
CA LEU A 227 -10.81 8.52 -23.31
C LEU A 227 -12.00 7.86 -22.62
N VAL A 228 -12.92 7.29 -23.40
CA VAL A 228 -14.09 6.56 -22.88
C VAL A 228 -13.64 5.34 -22.08
N ALA A 229 -12.62 4.61 -22.54
CA ALA A 229 -12.03 3.45 -21.85
C ALA A 229 -11.69 3.78 -20.39
N ARG A 230 -11.09 4.94 -20.15
CA ARG A 230 -10.70 5.39 -18.81
C ARG A 230 -11.91 5.73 -17.93
N ASN A 231 -12.98 6.27 -18.51
CA ASN A 231 -14.20 6.62 -17.77
C ASN A 231 -15.03 5.39 -17.37
N ILE A 232 -14.85 4.27 -18.07
CA ILE A 232 -15.61 3.03 -17.86
C ILE A 232 -14.79 1.94 -17.18
N GLU A 233 -13.57 2.24 -16.73
CA GLU A 233 -12.74 1.27 -16.02
C GLU A 233 -13.51 0.70 -14.82
N GLY A 234 -13.50 -0.62 -14.70
CA GLY A 234 -14.21 -1.32 -13.64
C GLY A 234 -15.68 -1.60 -13.86
N LYS A 235 -16.30 -1.02 -14.90
CA LYS A 235 -17.72 -1.25 -15.25
C LYS A 235 -17.96 -2.57 -16.01
N GLY A 236 -16.91 -3.34 -16.29
CA GLY A 236 -17.01 -4.57 -17.09
C GLY A 236 -17.29 -4.34 -18.57
N HIS A 237 -17.07 -3.13 -19.07
CA HIS A 237 -17.25 -2.81 -20.49
C HIS A 237 -15.95 -3.06 -21.28
N ARG A 238 -16.02 -3.95 -22.27
CA ARG A 238 -14.94 -4.23 -23.20
C ARG A 238 -14.94 -3.22 -24.34
N LEU A 239 -13.98 -2.30 -24.35
CA LEU A 239 -13.76 -1.41 -25.50
C LEU A 239 -12.96 -2.14 -26.58
N VAL A 240 -13.43 -2.07 -27.84
CA VAL A 240 -12.78 -2.65 -29.02
C VAL A 240 -12.59 -1.58 -30.10
N PHE A 241 -11.40 -1.51 -30.70
CA PHE A 241 -11.06 -0.50 -31.71
C PHE A 241 -11.08 -1.10 -33.12
N VAL A 242 -11.99 -0.61 -33.98
CA VAL A 242 -12.13 -1.09 -35.36
C VAL A 242 -10.94 -0.66 -36.23
N GLY A 243 -10.39 0.54 -35.98
CA GLY A 243 -9.26 1.06 -36.76
C GLY A 243 -7.89 0.47 -36.40
N LEU A 244 -7.78 -0.39 -35.38
CA LEU A 244 -6.50 -0.95 -34.94
C LEU A 244 -6.18 -2.24 -35.70
N PRO A 245 -5.10 -2.27 -36.51
CA PRO A 245 -4.80 -3.41 -37.38
C PRO A 245 -4.44 -4.66 -36.58
N ALA A 246 -4.83 -5.81 -37.15
CA ALA A 246 -4.65 -7.15 -36.58
C ALA A 246 -3.19 -7.61 -36.38
N SER A 247 -2.21 -6.91 -36.98
CA SER A 247 -0.81 -7.30 -37.02
C SER A 247 0.00 -6.92 -35.78
N GLY A 248 -0.58 -6.18 -34.83
CA GLY A 248 0.04 -5.90 -33.54
C GLY A 248 -0.22 -7.05 -32.56
N GLN A 249 0.79 -7.46 -31.79
CA GLN A 249 0.53 -8.18 -30.54
C GLN A 249 -0.24 -7.23 -29.61
N GLY A 250 -1.57 -7.28 -29.66
CA GLY A 250 -2.43 -6.37 -28.92
C GLY A 250 -3.85 -6.90 -28.80
N HIS A 251 -4.35 -6.91 -27.57
CA HIS A 251 -5.75 -7.08 -27.25
C HIS A 251 -6.55 -5.82 -27.66
N LYS A 252 -7.88 -5.94 -27.79
CA LYS A 252 -8.85 -4.86 -28.11
C LYS A 252 -8.82 -4.41 -29.59
N SER A 253 -8.36 -5.26 -30.50
CA SER A 253 -8.17 -4.91 -31.92
C SER A 253 -9.40 -5.23 -32.78
N MET A 254 -9.33 -4.88 -34.06
CA MET A 254 -10.38 -5.15 -35.05
C MET A 254 -10.79 -6.63 -35.12
N ASN A 255 -9.90 -7.58 -34.80
CA ASN A 255 -10.21 -9.01 -34.82
C ASN A 255 -11.34 -9.38 -33.84
N GLU A 256 -11.40 -8.76 -32.66
CA GLU A 256 -12.42 -9.07 -31.65
C GLU A 256 -13.84 -8.70 -32.12
N VAL A 257 -13.97 -7.79 -33.09
CA VAL A 257 -15.27 -7.43 -33.68
C VAL A 257 -15.82 -8.57 -34.55
N TYR A 258 -14.94 -9.33 -35.18
CA TYR A 258 -15.30 -10.40 -36.12
C TYR A 258 -15.18 -11.80 -35.53
N ASP A 259 -14.63 -11.93 -34.31
CA ASP A 259 -14.50 -13.21 -33.62
C ASP A 259 -15.84 -13.62 -32.99
N SER A 260 -16.35 -14.78 -33.41
CA SER A 260 -17.60 -15.36 -32.92
C SER A 260 -17.39 -16.55 -31.99
N ARG A 261 -16.13 -16.95 -31.76
CA ARG A 261 -15.78 -18.11 -30.94
C ARG A 261 -15.26 -17.68 -29.57
N ASP A 262 -14.30 -16.76 -29.56
CA ASP A 262 -13.58 -16.38 -28.34
C ASP A 262 -13.91 -14.93 -27.94
N ILE A 263 -15.13 -14.71 -27.46
CA ILE A 263 -15.61 -13.38 -27.02
C ILE A 263 -15.00 -13.03 -25.65
N ILE A 264 -14.08 -12.07 -25.65
CA ILE A 264 -13.39 -11.59 -24.44
C ILE A 264 -14.27 -10.59 -23.68
N ARG A 265 -14.54 -10.85 -22.40
CA ARG A 265 -15.32 -9.95 -21.52
C ARG A 265 -14.45 -9.35 -20.42
N GLU A 266 -14.70 -8.08 -20.11
CA GLU A 266 -14.13 -7.43 -18.93
C GLU A 266 -14.98 -7.74 -17.69
N GLN A 267 -14.35 -7.85 -16.52
CA GLN A 267 -15.06 -8.12 -15.27
C GLN A 267 -15.40 -6.82 -14.53
N LYS A 268 -16.62 -6.75 -14.00
CA LYS A 268 -17.05 -5.67 -13.11
C LYS A 268 -16.32 -5.76 -11.78
N TRP A 269 -15.62 -4.70 -11.35
CA TRP A 269 -14.91 -4.71 -10.06
C TRP A 269 -15.88 -4.92 -8.89
N ALA A 270 -17.05 -4.28 -8.98
CA ALA A 270 -18.14 -4.36 -8.01
C ALA A 270 -18.65 -5.80 -7.79
N GLU A 271 -18.51 -6.68 -8.78
CA GLU A 271 -18.98 -8.06 -8.73
C GLU A 271 -17.84 -9.02 -8.38
N LYS A 272 -16.69 -8.87 -9.05
CA LYS A 272 -15.52 -9.74 -8.89
C LYS A 272 -14.90 -9.64 -7.50
N TYR A 273 -14.77 -8.42 -6.99
CA TYR A 273 -14.13 -8.15 -5.69
C TYR A 273 -15.15 -7.82 -4.60
N LYS A 274 -16.44 -8.14 -4.85
CA LYS A 274 -17.49 -7.99 -3.84
C LYS A 274 -17.14 -8.84 -2.62
N ILE A 275 -17.06 -8.21 -1.46
CA ILE A 275 -16.93 -8.94 -0.20
C ILE A 275 -18.23 -9.69 0.09
N ARG A 276 -18.13 -10.92 0.60
CA ARG A 276 -19.29 -11.76 0.90
C ARG A 276 -19.14 -12.36 2.29
N LEU A 277 -20.21 -12.99 2.78
CA LEU A 277 -20.12 -13.89 3.92
C LEU A 277 -20.11 -15.34 3.44
N VAL A 278 -19.38 -16.18 4.16
CA VAL A 278 -19.44 -17.63 4.07
C VAL A 278 -19.64 -18.19 5.47
N LYS A 279 -20.55 -19.17 5.60
CA LYS A 279 -20.74 -19.92 6.83
C LYS A 279 -19.87 -21.17 6.79
N THR A 280 -18.85 -21.21 7.65
CA THR A 280 -17.96 -22.37 7.75
C THR A 280 -18.60 -23.49 8.55
N LYS A 281 -18.08 -24.73 8.43
CA LYS A 281 -18.64 -25.93 9.10
C LYS A 281 -18.67 -25.84 10.64
N ASP A 282 -17.84 -24.99 11.21
CA ASP A 282 -17.85 -24.67 12.65
C ASP A 282 -18.97 -23.67 13.04
N GLY A 283 -19.80 -23.25 12.08
CA GLY A 283 -20.93 -22.35 12.26
C GLY A 283 -20.59 -20.87 12.20
N ARG A 284 -19.31 -20.50 12.06
CA ARG A 284 -18.88 -19.09 12.02
C ARG A 284 -19.19 -18.46 10.67
N LEU A 285 -19.67 -17.20 10.71
CA LEU A 285 -19.71 -16.33 9.55
C LEU A 285 -18.35 -15.69 9.35
N GLN A 286 -17.76 -15.86 8.17
CA GLN A 286 -16.46 -15.30 7.83
C GLN A 286 -16.58 -14.39 6.62
N ILE A 287 -15.81 -13.28 6.64
CA ILE A 287 -15.75 -12.34 5.52
C ILE A 287 -14.87 -12.96 4.43
N ASP A 288 -15.46 -13.16 3.27
CA ASP A 288 -14.85 -13.80 2.11
C ASP A 288 -14.24 -12.76 1.16
N THR A 289 -12.91 -12.76 1.08
CA THR A 289 -12.10 -11.88 0.23
C THR A 289 -10.88 -12.65 -0.31
N PRO A 290 -10.20 -12.17 -1.37
CA PRO A 290 -8.95 -12.77 -1.81
C PRO A 290 -7.90 -12.93 -0.70
N PHE A 291 -7.85 -11.97 0.23
CA PHE A 291 -6.91 -12.00 1.35
C PHE A 291 -7.29 -13.03 2.43
N SER A 292 -8.58 -13.09 2.82
CA SER A 292 -9.03 -14.05 3.82
C SER A 292 -8.94 -15.49 3.31
N ARG A 293 -9.22 -15.72 2.02
CA ARG A 293 -9.02 -17.00 1.33
C ARG A 293 -7.56 -17.44 1.30
N LEU A 294 -6.61 -16.52 1.09
CA LEU A 294 -5.18 -16.82 1.08
C LEU A 294 -4.69 -17.26 2.46
N LEU A 295 -5.11 -16.55 3.51
CA LEU A 295 -4.60 -16.77 4.87
C LEU A 295 -5.42 -17.78 5.68
N GLY A 296 -6.67 -18.05 5.30
CA GLY A 296 -7.63 -18.78 6.12
C GLY A 296 -7.97 -18.04 7.42
N LYS A 297 -7.92 -16.71 7.41
CA LYS A 297 -8.10 -15.81 8.56
C LYS A 297 -8.97 -14.62 8.15
N PRO A 298 -9.62 -13.90 9.09
CA PRO A 298 -10.35 -12.68 8.78
C PRO A 298 -9.47 -11.68 8.00
N PRO A 299 -10.04 -10.82 7.14
CA PRO A 299 -9.28 -9.88 6.31
C PRO A 299 -8.77 -8.66 7.12
N LEU A 300 -8.40 -8.89 8.39
CA LEU A 300 -7.89 -7.94 9.35
C LEU A 300 -6.53 -8.44 9.84
N MET A 301 -5.50 -7.59 9.75
CA MET A 301 -4.14 -7.97 10.14
C MET A 301 -3.44 -6.93 11.00
N VAL A 302 -2.50 -7.37 11.82
CA VAL A 302 -1.58 -6.49 12.55
C VAL A 302 -0.26 -6.41 11.80
N ALA A 303 0.08 -5.21 11.32
CA ALA A 303 1.30 -5.01 10.54
C ALA A 303 2.56 -5.03 11.42
N GLY A 304 3.71 -5.30 10.79
CA GLY A 304 5.01 -5.33 11.42
C GLY A 304 5.44 -3.94 11.88
N MET A 305 5.63 -3.77 13.18
CA MET A 305 5.97 -2.51 13.83
C MET A 305 7.15 -2.70 14.76
N THR A 306 8.25 -1.98 14.53
CA THR A 306 9.27 -1.82 15.56
C THR A 306 8.85 -0.64 16.45
N PRO A 307 8.72 -0.81 17.78
CA PRO A 307 9.05 -2.01 18.56
C PRO A 307 7.85 -2.97 18.79
N CYS A 308 6.61 -2.52 18.63
CA CYS A 308 5.39 -3.18 19.12
C CYS A 308 5.17 -4.66 18.70
N THR A 309 5.61 -5.10 17.53
CA THR A 309 5.48 -6.51 17.08
C THR A 309 6.77 -7.31 17.15
N VAL A 310 7.75 -6.88 17.95
CA VAL A 310 8.92 -7.68 18.37
C VAL A 310 8.63 -8.54 19.62
N PRO A 311 7.86 -8.08 20.63
CA PRO A 311 7.56 -8.84 21.83
C PRO A 311 6.84 -10.16 21.55
N THR A 312 7.19 -11.18 22.35
CA THR A 312 6.64 -12.54 22.23
C THR A 312 5.14 -12.56 22.51
N ASP A 313 4.72 -11.88 23.56
CA ASP A 313 3.39 -12.00 24.16
C ASP A 313 2.33 -11.41 23.26
N PHE A 314 2.63 -10.25 22.67
CA PHE A 314 1.75 -9.60 21.71
C PHE A 314 1.56 -10.43 20.43
N ASN A 315 2.64 -10.99 19.88
CA ASN A 315 2.54 -11.89 18.72
C ASN A 315 1.68 -13.12 19.04
N ALA A 316 1.95 -13.79 20.16
CA ALA A 316 1.18 -14.96 20.57
C ALA A 316 -0.31 -14.63 20.80
N ALA A 317 -0.61 -13.49 21.42
CA ALA A 317 -1.98 -13.05 21.68
C ALA A 317 -2.78 -12.85 20.39
N VAL A 318 -2.23 -12.13 19.41
CA VAL A 318 -2.89 -11.88 18.12
C VAL A 318 -3.07 -13.18 17.32
N MET A 319 -2.05 -14.06 17.31
CA MET A 319 -2.13 -15.35 16.64
C MET A 319 -3.18 -16.27 17.30
N ASN A 320 -3.24 -16.31 18.63
CA ASN A 320 -4.23 -17.10 19.37
C ASN A 320 -5.65 -16.57 19.17
N ALA A 321 -5.81 -15.25 19.02
CA ALA A 321 -7.09 -14.63 18.66
C ALA A 321 -7.53 -14.95 17.21
N GLY A 322 -6.67 -15.57 16.39
CA GLY A 322 -7.02 -16.03 15.04
C GLY A 322 -6.71 -15.03 13.92
N TYR A 323 -5.97 -13.96 14.21
CA TYR A 323 -5.63 -12.93 13.22
C TYR A 323 -4.20 -13.08 12.69
N HIS A 324 -3.95 -12.45 11.54
CA HIS A 324 -2.61 -12.37 10.96
C HIS A 324 -1.79 -11.28 11.66
N ILE A 325 -0.54 -11.58 12.00
CA ILE A 325 0.42 -10.60 12.53
C ILE A 325 1.79 -10.83 11.90
N GLU A 326 2.51 -9.74 11.66
CA GLU A 326 3.89 -9.77 11.18
C GLU A 326 4.88 -9.54 12.33
N LEU A 327 5.80 -10.48 12.51
CA LEU A 327 6.93 -10.33 13.43
C LEU A 327 7.88 -9.25 12.89
N ALA A 328 8.14 -8.21 13.67
CA ALA A 328 9.03 -7.13 13.23
C ALA A 328 10.51 -7.58 13.24
N GLY A 329 11.08 -7.77 12.06
CA GLY A 329 12.49 -8.14 11.87
C GLY A 329 13.49 -7.09 12.40
N GLY A 330 13.08 -5.82 12.51
CA GLY A 330 13.95 -4.75 12.99
C GLY A 330 14.53 -4.98 14.38
N GLY A 331 13.82 -5.72 15.24
CA GLY A 331 14.27 -6.07 16.60
C GLY A 331 15.24 -7.24 16.70
N HIS A 332 15.62 -7.87 15.59
CA HIS A 332 16.47 -9.07 15.58
C HIS A 332 17.79 -8.79 14.87
N TYR A 333 18.90 -8.95 15.59
CA TYR A 333 20.24 -8.56 15.13
C TYR A 333 21.11 -9.75 14.67
N ASN A 334 20.69 -10.99 14.95
CA ASN A 334 21.35 -12.20 14.46
C ASN A 334 20.38 -13.40 14.39
N ALA A 335 20.84 -14.50 13.80
CA ALA A 335 20.07 -15.72 13.61
C ALA A 335 19.59 -16.36 14.93
N LYS A 336 20.45 -16.40 15.95
CA LYS A 336 20.12 -16.98 17.27
C LYS A 336 18.97 -16.24 17.93
N ALA A 337 18.97 -14.91 17.88
CA ALA A 337 17.92 -14.07 18.43
C ALA A 337 16.58 -14.29 17.74
N LEU A 338 16.57 -14.38 16.39
CA LEU A 338 15.35 -14.64 15.64
C LEU A 338 14.79 -16.04 15.92
N ARG A 339 15.62 -17.08 15.89
CA ARG A 339 15.19 -18.46 16.22
C ARG A 339 14.62 -18.53 17.64
N SER A 340 15.33 -17.95 18.61
CA SER A 340 14.87 -17.91 20.01
C SER A 340 13.53 -17.20 20.16
N LYS A 341 13.30 -16.12 19.39
CA LYS A 341 12.02 -15.42 19.37
C LYS A 341 10.89 -16.30 18.84
N ILE A 342 11.10 -16.99 17.72
CA ILE A 342 10.11 -17.91 17.14
C ILE A 342 9.77 -19.02 18.14
N SER A 343 10.78 -19.67 18.75
CA SER A 343 10.53 -20.71 19.76
C SER A 343 9.75 -20.18 20.97
N ALA A 344 10.05 -18.96 21.43
CA ALA A 344 9.32 -18.34 22.53
C ALA A 344 7.86 -18.05 22.18
N ILE A 345 7.57 -17.63 20.94
CA ILE A 345 6.18 -17.40 20.50
C ILE A 345 5.47 -18.75 20.39
N GLN A 346 6.08 -19.75 19.74
CA GLN A 346 5.51 -21.10 19.61
C GLN A 346 5.13 -21.72 20.96
N ALA A 347 5.96 -21.53 22.00
CA ALA A 347 5.67 -22.03 23.34
C ALA A 347 4.42 -21.41 23.98
N LYS A 348 3.93 -20.26 23.48
CA LYS A 348 2.71 -19.57 23.95
C LYS A 348 1.50 -19.75 23.03
N LEU A 349 1.64 -20.47 21.91
CA LEU A 349 0.53 -20.71 20.99
C LEU A 349 -0.38 -21.82 21.53
N GLN A 350 -1.69 -21.58 21.44
CA GLN A 350 -2.72 -22.54 21.86
C GLN A 350 -2.96 -23.63 20.82
N LYS A 351 -2.63 -23.37 19.55
CA LYS A 351 -2.82 -24.30 18.43
C LYS A 351 -1.50 -24.47 17.67
N PRO A 352 -1.09 -25.71 17.36
CA PRO A 352 0.07 -25.95 16.51
C PRO A 352 -0.23 -25.54 15.07
N GLY A 353 0.83 -25.24 14.30
CA GLY A 353 0.73 -24.95 12.87
C GLY A 353 0.28 -23.54 12.50
N LEU A 354 0.08 -22.63 13.46
CA LEU A 354 -0.17 -21.22 13.13
C LEU A 354 1.06 -20.63 12.43
N GLY A 355 0.82 -20.06 11.25
CA GLY A 355 1.86 -19.53 10.37
C GLY A 355 2.51 -18.24 10.87
N PHE A 356 3.83 -18.14 10.75
CA PHE A 356 4.60 -16.92 11.00
C PHE A 356 4.87 -16.15 9.71
N THR A 357 4.81 -14.82 9.80
CA THR A 357 5.24 -13.91 8.74
C THR A 357 6.27 -12.92 9.28
N LEU A 358 7.43 -12.82 8.62
CA LEU A 358 8.51 -11.89 9.03
C LEU A 358 8.44 -10.59 8.23
N ASN A 359 8.43 -9.45 8.93
CA ASN A 359 8.61 -8.14 8.33
C ASN A 359 10.08 -7.72 8.32
N ALA A 360 10.75 -7.87 7.17
CA ALA A 360 12.17 -7.56 6.99
C ALA A 360 12.37 -6.22 6.26
N LEU A 361 13.31 -5.41 6.76
CA LEU A 361 13.64 -4.11 6.18
C LEU A 361 14.65 -4.28 5.05
N TYR A 362 14.23 -4.07 3.80
CA TYR A 362 15.08 -4.24 2.62
C TYR A 362 16.23 -3.23 2.59
N ILE A 363 16.03 -2.00 3.08
CA ILE A 363 17.10 -1.01 3.21
C ILE A 363 18.21 -1.42 4.19
N ASN A 364 17.92 -2.30 5.17
CA ASN A 364 18.91 -2.79 6.14
C ASN A 364 19.56 -4.09 5.66
N GLN A 365 20.51 -3.96 4.73
CA GLN A 365 21.19 -5.10 4.10
C GLN A 365 21.89 -6.04 5.09
N LYS A 366 22.35 -5.53 6.24
CA LYS A 366 22.98 -6.36 7.28
C LYS A 366 21.97 -7.33 7.92
N GLN A 367 20.75 -6.86 8.22
CA GLN A 367 19.69 -7.73 8.74
C GLN A 367 19.17 -8.66 7.64
N TRP A 368 18.93 -8.11 6.45
CA TRP A 368 18.45 -8.87 5.30
C TRP A 368 19.32 -10.11 5.00
N ALA A 369 20.64 -9.93 5.02
CA ALA A 369 21.63 -10.96 4.69
C ALA A 369 21.52 -12.24 5.53
N PHE A 370 21.03 -12.15 6.77
CA PHE A 370 20.77 -13.34 7.59
C PHE A 370 19.28 -13.69 7.70
N GLN A 371 18.39 -12.69 7.71
CA GLN A 371 16.95 -12.92 7.94
C GLN A 371 16.31 -13.70 6.81
N PHE A 372 16.57 -13.34 5.55
CA PHE A 372 15.93 -13.99 4.42
C PHE A 372 16.38 -15.47 4.27
N PRO A 373 17.69 -15.80 4.20
CA PRO A 373 18.12 -17.20 4.10
C PRO A 373 17.67 -18.05 5.29
N LEU A 374 17.75 -17.50 6.51
CA LEU A 374 17.32 -18.19 7.72
C LEU A 374 15.82 -18.51 7.70
N TRP A 375 14.98 -17.62 7.17
CA TRP A 375 13.54 -17.88 7.10
C TRP A 375 13.22 -19.06 6.16
N LEU A 376 13.92 -19.16 5.03
CA LEU A 376 13.82 -20.30 4.12
C LEU A 376 14.31 -21.60 4.79
N GLU A 377 15.44 -21.54 5.49
CA GLU A 377 16.01 -22.66 6.24
C GLU A 377 15.04 -23.17 7.31
N MET A 378 14.50 -22.28 8.13
CA MET A 378 13.53 -22.60 9.17
C MET A 378 12.28 -23.28 8.59
N ARG A 379 11.80 -22.84 7.42
CA ARG A 379 10.69 -23.52 6.75
C ARG A 379 11.04 -24.95 6.35
N LYS A 380 12.24 -25.18 5.79
CA LYS A 380 12.75 -26.49 5.36
C LYS A 380 13.00 -27.43 6.55
N GLU A 381 13.29 -26.90 7.73
CA GLU A 381 13.36 -27.65 8.99
C GLU A 381 11.97 -28.06 9.53
N GLY A 382 10.90 -27.61 8.89
CA GLY A 382 9.52 -27.92 9.28
C GLY A 382 8.89 -26.88 10.22
N LEU A 383 9.50 -25.73 10.44
CA LEU A 383 8.82 -24.66 11.20
C LEU A 383 7.71 -24.02 10.34
N PRO A 384 6.61 -23.53 10.94
CA PRO A 384 5.45 -22.99 10.22
C PRO A 384 5.68 -21.57 9.70
N MET A 385 6.69 -21.39 8.85
CA MET A 385 6.96 -20.12 8.19
C MET A 385 5.98 -19.98 7.02
N GLU A 386 5.04 -19.04 7.11
CA GLU A 386 3.91 -18.90 6.20
C GLU A 386 4.09 -17.80 5.16
N GLY A 387 4.71 -16.68 5.55
CA GLY A 387 4.88 -15.52 4.69
C GLY A 387 6.16 -14.74 4.95
N PHE A 388 6.47 -13.83 4.03
CA PHE A 388 7.61 -12.92 4.15
C PHE A 388 7.24 -11.54 3.61
N VAL A 389 7.67 -10.47 4.29
CA VAL A 389 7.37 -9.09 3.90
C VAL A 389 8.66 -8.35 3.59
N VAL A 390 8.70 -7.73 2.42
CA VAL A 390 9.77 -6.84 1.97
C VAL A 390 9.33 -5.40 2.20
N ALA A 391 9.80 -4.83 3.32
CA ALA A 391 9.42 -3.49 3.76
C ALA A 391 10.55 -2.48 3.56
N ALA A 392 10.21 -1.18 3.56
CA ALA A 392 11.17 -0.07 3.43
C ALA A 392 12.06 -0.17 2.18
N GLY A 393 11.45 -0.46 1.03
CA GLY A 393 12.10 -0.55 -0.27
C GLY A 393 11.44 -1.63 -1.13
N ILE A 394 11.14 -1.29 -2.40
CA ILE A 394 10.63 -2.27 -3.37
C ILE A 394 11.81 -2.70 -4.26
N PRO A 395 12.14 -4.00 -4.34
CA PRO A 395 13.22 -4.50 -5.19
C PRO A 395 12.90 -4.32 -6.69
N SER A 396 13.93 -4.43 -7.53
CA SER A 396 13.71 -4.57 -8.98
C SER A 396 12.95 -5.86 -9.29
N THR A 397 12.39 -5.95 -10.50
CA THR A 397 11.60 -7.13 -10.91
C THR A 397 12.43 -8.40 -10.90
N GLU A 398 13.69 -8.31 -11.32
CA GLU A 398 14.65 -9.43 -11.35
C GLU A 398 14.97 -9.89 -9.93
N LYS A 399 15.25 -8.95 -9.02
CA LYS A 399 15.57 -9.31 -7.64
C LYS A 399 14.36 -9.83 -6.87
N ALA A 400 13.17 -9.30 -7.18
CA ALA A 400 11.92 -9.82 -6.63
C ALA A 400 11.65 -11.26 -7.10
N LYS A 401 11.95 -11.57 -8.37
CA LYS A 401 11.84 -12.92 -8.91
C LYS A 401 12.73 -13.91 -8.15
N GLU A 402 13.99 -13.58 -7.90
CA GLU A 402 14.89 -14.42 -7.08
C GLU A 402 14.34 -14.65 -5.66
N ILE A 403 13.78 -13.61 -5.04
CA ILE A 403 13.16 -13.71 -3.71
C ILE A 403 11.97 -14.67 -3.76
N ILE A 404 11.07 -14.49 -4.74
CA ILE A 404 9.86 -15.31 -4.90
C ILE A 404 10.21 -16.76 -5.23
N GLU A 405 11.20 -17.01 -6.06
CA GLU A 405 11.70 -18.37 -6.35
C GLU A 405 12.19 -19.05 -5.06
N GLY A 406 13.00 -18.36 -4.25
CA GLY A 406 13.46 -18.91 -2.96
C GLY A 406 12.31 -19.20 -1.98
N LEU A 407 11.32 -18.32 -1.90
CA LEU A 407 10.12 -18.52 -1.06
C LEU A 407 9.30 -19.72 -1.57
N ARG A 408 9.11 -19.84 -2.88
CA ARG A 408 8.39 -20.93 -3.53
C ARG A 408 9.07 -22.27 -3.30
N GLU A 409 10.38 -22.36 -3.49
CA GLU A 409 11.18 -23.57 -3.26
C GLU A 409 11.16 -24.01 -1.79
N ALA A 410 11.07 -23.06 -0.85
CA ALA A 410 10.91 -23.38 0.56
C ALA A 410 9.47 -23.79 0.92
N GLY A 411 8.48 -23.58 0.05
CA GLY A 411 7.07 -23.83 0.36
C GLY A 411 6.45 -22.76 1.29
N ILE A 412 6.88 -21.50 1.14
CA ILE A 412 6.26 -20.32 1.77
C ILE A 412 5.12 -19.83 0.86
N LYS A 413 3.99 -19.45 1.46
CA LYS A 413 2.71 -19.27 0.73
C LYS A 413 2.58 -17.94 0.00
N HIS A 414 3.20 -16.87 0.52
CA HIS A 414 3.02 -15.52 -0.01
C HIS A 414 4.20 -14.60 0.29
N VAL A 415 4.31 -13.55 -0.52
CA VAL A 415 5.19 -12.41 -0.26
C VAL A 415 4.35 -11.14 -0.15
N SER A 416 4.73 -10.24 0.75
CA SER A 416 4.13 -8.91 0.85
C SER A 416 5.14 -7.81 0.54
N PHE A 417 4.68 -6.74 -0.10
CA PHE A 417 5.45 -5.52 -0.36
C PHE A 417 4.73 -4.31 0.23
N LYS A 418 5.48 -3.36 0.77
CA LYS A 418 4.94 -2.09 1.33
C LYS A 418 5.34 -0.88 0.47
N PRO A 419 4.65 -0.60 -0.64
CA PRO A 419 4.94 0.57 -1.46
C PRO A 419 4.47 1.85 -0.76
N GLY A 420 5.29 2.90 -0.84
CA GLY A 420 4.99 4.23 -0.29
C GLY A 420 4.69 5.31 -1.33
N SER A 421 4.65 4.96 -2.62
CA SER A 421 4.42 5.89 -3.74
C SER A 421 3.71 5.18 -4.91
N VAL A 422 3.17 5.98 -5.85
CA VAL A 422 2.57 5.46 -7.10
C VAL A 422 3.54 4.57 -7.87
N ASP A 423 4.81 4.98 -7.99
CA ASP A 423 5.82 4.19 -8.70
C ASP A 423 6.19 2.92 -7.94
N GLY A 424 6.18 2.96 -6.60
CA GLY A 424 6.28 1.76 -5.78
C GLY A 424 5.15 0.77 -6.05
N ILE A 425 3.90 1.24 -6.15
CA ILE A 425 2.75 0.39 -6.49
C ILE A 425 2.91 -0.21 -7.89
N ARG A 426 3.30 0.60 -8.88
CA ARG A 426 3.58 0.12 -10.26
C ARG A 426 4.69 -0.93 -10.29
N GLN A 427 5.72 -0.77 -9.47
CA GLN A 427 6.78 -1.77 -9.36
C GLN A 427 6.25 -3.08 -8.77
N VAL A 428 5.37 -3.03 -7.75
CA VAL A 428 4.70 -4.25 -7.23
C VAL A 428 3.80 -4.90 -8.28
N ILE A 429 3.10 -4.12 -9.10
CA ILE A 429 2.31 -4.63 -10.25
C ILE A 429 3.24 -5.37 -11.23
N ASN A 430 4.38 -4.78 -11.59
CA ASN A 430 5.36 -5.42 -12.48
C ASN A 430 5.91 -6.74 -11.89
N ILE A 431 6.18 -6.75 -10.58
CA ILE A 431 6.61 -7.95 -9.86
C ILE A 431 5.52 -9.04 -9.92
N ALA A 432 4.26 -8.69 -9.67
CA ALA A 432 3.14 -9.61 -9.74
C ALA A 432 2.93 -10.17 -11.15
N ALA A 433 3.01 -9.31 -12.17
CA ALA A 433 2.92 -9.69 -13.59
C ALA A 433 4.04 -10.65 -14.01
N ALA A 434 5.24 -10.48 -13.46
CA ALA A 434 6.38 -11.37 -13.71
C ALA A 434 6.29 -12.72 -12.97
N ASN A 435 5.38 -12.86 -12.00
CA ASN A 435 5.22 -14.05 -11.16
C ASN A 435 3.73 -14.43 -11.01
N PRO A 436 3.00 -14.68 -12.10
CA PRO A 436 1.52 -14.74 -12.12
C PRO A 436 0.93 -15.89 -11.29
N ASP A 437 1.72 -16.89 -10.93
CA ASP A 437 1.31 -18.07 -10.16
C ASP A 437 1.63 -17.96 -8.66
N PHE A 438 2.28 -16.89 -8.21
CA PHE A 438 2.64 -16.69 -6.80
C PHE A 438 1.83 -15.55 -6.16
N PRO A 439 1.23 -15.75 -4.97
CA PRO A 439 0.51 -14.70 -4.25
C PRO A 439 1.42 -13.54 -3.84
N VAL A 440 1.05 -12.34 -4.28
CA VAL A 440 1.71 -11.09 -3.92
C VAL A 440 0.71 -10.21 -3.18
N ILE A 441 1.04 -9.79 -1.95
CA ILE A 441 0.22 -8.85 -1.20
C ILE A 441 0.83 -7.45 -1.33
N CYS A 442 0.07 -6.51 -1.88
CA CYS A 442 0.39 -5.09 -1.89
C CYS A 442 -0.21 -4.45 -0.64
N GLN A 443 0.64 -4.09 0.33
CA GLN A 443 0.23 -3.38 1.54
C GLN A 443 0.41 -1.88 1.34
N TRP A 444 -0.64 -1.22 0.86
CA TRP A 444 -0.63 0.21 0.64
C TRP A 444 -0.86 0.99 1.95
N THR A 445 0.07 1.91 2.24
CA THR A 445 -0.04 2.83 3.36
C THR A 445 0.22 4.27 2.91
N GLY A 446 -0.75 5.16 3.10
CA GLY A 446 -0.60 6.60 2.82
C GLY A 446 0.24 7.35 3.87
N GLY A 447 0.49 8.64 3.63
CA GLY A 447 1.32 9.48 4.50
C GLY A 447 0.78 9.69 5.91
N ARG A 448 -0.52 9.48 6.13
CA ARG A 448 -1.16 9.51 7.46
C ARG A 448 -0.86 8.31 8.38
N ALA A 449 0.05 7.41 7.98
CA ALA A 449 0.46 6.26 8.78
C ALA A 449 1.29 6.66 10.02
N GLY A 450 1.30 5.82 11.06
CA GLY A 450 2.19 6.00 12.21
C GLY A 450 3.61 5.49 11.93
N GLY A 451 4.61 6.09 12.58
CA GLY A 451 6.01 5.75 12.31
C GLY A 451 6.51 6.37 11.00
N HIS A 452 7.40 5.70 10.29
CA HIS A 452 7.86 6.15 8.98
C HIS A 452 6.69 6.23 7.99
N HIS A 453 6.59 7.34 7.26
CA HIS A 453 5.50 7.56 6.33
C HIS A 453 5.96 8.24 5.03
N SER A 454 5.17 8.13 3.97
CA SER A 454 5.38 8.89 2.75
C SER A 454 4.78 10.30 2.87
N CYS A 455 4.99 11.13 1.84
CA CYS A 455 4.29 12.40 1.69
C CYS A 455 3.01 12.27 0.84
N GLU A 456 2.57 11.04 0.55
CA GLU A 456 1.43 10.78 -0.32
C GLU A 456 0.09 10.93 0.42
N ASP A 457 -0.92 11.41 -0.30
CA ASP A 457 -2.31 11.20 0.08
C ASP A 457 -2.64 9.69 0.09
N PHE A 458 -3.61 9.28 0.91
CA PHE A 458 -4.00 7.88 1.01
C PHE A 458 -4.78 7.40 -0.23
N HIS A 459 -5.59 8.25 -0.86
CA HIS A 459 -6.55 7.81 -1.89
C HIS A 459 -5.99 7.95 -3.31
N GLN A 460 -5.35 9.07 -3.62
CA GLN A 460 -4.91 9.41 -4.98
C GLN A 460 -4.01 8.35 -5.62
N PRO A 461 -3.03 7.75 -4.92
CA PRO A 461 -2.21 6.70 -5.50
C PRO A 461 -3.00 5.45 -5.87
N ILE A 462 -4.02 5.07 -5.08
CA ILE A 462 -4.90 3.96 -5.42
C ILE A 462 -5.80 4.32 -6.60
N LEU A 463 -6.44 5.50 -6.60
CA LEU A 463 -7.27 5.94 -7.74
C LEU A 463 -6.50 5.89 -9.07
N ALA A 464 -5.20 6.22 -9.04
CA ALA A 464 -4.35 6.22 -10.23
C ALA A 464 -3.85 4.82 -10.66
N THR A 465 -3.96 3.81 -9.81
CA THR A 465 -3.35 2.49 -10.04
C THR A 465 -4.29 1.30 -9.89
N TYR A 466 -5.51 1.50 -9.36
CA TYR A 466 -6.44 0.41 -9.02
C TYR A 466 -6.74 -0.51 -10.21
N ALA A 467 -7.00 0.06 -11.39
CA ALA A 467 -7.21 -0.72 -12.62
C ALA A 467 -6.00 -1.62 -12.95
N SER A 468 -4.79 -1.07 -12.85
CA SER A 468 -3.56 -1.83 -13.08
C SER A 468 -3.33 -2.89 -12.00
N ILE A 469 -3.68 -2.62 -10.74
CA ILE A 469 -3.64 -3.61 -9.65
C ILE A 469 -4.59 -4.76 -9.99
N ARG A 470 -5.84 -4.47 -10.33
CA ARG A 470 -6.88 -5.48 -10.60
C ARG A 470 -6.69 -6.22 -11.93
N SER A 471 -5.78 -5.76 -12.80
CA SER A 471 -5.35 -6.53 -13.97
C SER A 471 -4.45 -7.73 -13.62
N GLN A 472 -3.90 -7.78 -12.39
CA GLN A 472 -3.10 -8.90 -11.90
C GLN A 472 -3.90 -9.76 -10.93
N SER A 473 -4.23 -10.99 -11.30
CA SER A 473 -5.10 -11.88 -10.50
C SER A 473 -4.45 -12.38 -9.21
N ASN A 474 -3.12 -12.47 -9.18
CA ASN A 474 -2.32 -12.90 -8.03
C ASN A 474 -1.98 -11.76 -7.06
N LEU A 475 -2.37 -10.52 -7.38
CA LEU A 475 -2.08 -9.33 -6.58
C LEU A 475 -3.25 -9.01 -5.63
N ILE A 476 -3.00 -9.20 -4.35
CA ILE A 476 -3.96 -8.96 -3.26
C ILE A 476 -3.70 -7.57 -2.68
N LEU A 477 -4.72 -6.73 -2.63
CA LEU A 477 -4.62 -5.34 -2.20
C LEU A 477 -5.11 -5.17 -0.76
N VAL A 478 -4.17 -4.94 0.15
CA VAL A 478 -4.41 -4.65 1.56
C VAL A 478 -4.08 -3.19 1.84
N VAL A 479 -4.93 -2.51 2.60
CA VAL A 479 -4.71 -1.10 2.94
C VAL A 479 -4.56 -0.87 4.43
N GLY A 480 -3.76 0.13 4.78
CA GLY A 480 -3.80 0.68 6.13
C GLY A 480 -3.17 2.04 6.24
N SER A 481 -3.87 2.93 6.92
CA SER A 481 -3.32 4.09 7.62
C SER A 481 -4.53 4.86 8.08
N GLY A 482 -4.68 5.06 9.39
CA GLY A 482 -5.84 5.78 9.95
C GLY A 482 -7.04 4.94 10.34
N PHE A 483 -6.98 3.60 10.26
CA PHE A 483 -8.10 2.72 10.64
C PHE A 483 -8.09 2.30 12.11
N GLY A 484 -9.27 2.10 12.69
CA GLY A 484 -9.39 1.51 14.03
C GLY A 484 -10.78 1.05 14.47
N SER A 485 -11.77 1.01 13.59
CA SER A 485 -13.14 0.55 13.89
C SER A 485 -13.76 -0.24 12.72
N ALA A 486 -15.01 -0.69 12.84
CA ALA A 486 -15.72 -1.31 11.71
C ALA A 486 -16.27 -0.24 10.75
N GLU A 487 -16.69 0.91 11.29
CA GLU A 487 -17.36 1.99 10.56
C GLU A 487 -16.46 2.65 9.52
N ASP A 488 -15.19 2.86 9.86
CA ASP A 488 -14.18 3.45 8.98
C ASP A 488 -13.59 2.43 8.01
N VAL A 489 -13.59 1.13 8.34
CA VAL A 489 -13.10 0.05 7.49
C VAL A 489 -14.11 -0.36 6.42
N TYR A 490 -15.39 -0.44 6.76
CA TYR A 490 -16.43 -0.97 5.88
C TYR A 490 -16.52 -0.31 4.50
N PRO A 491 -16.44 1.03 4.35
CA PRO A 491 -16.47 1.67 3.03
C PRO A 491 -15.32 1.26 2.12
N TYR A 492 -14.19 0.85 2.69
CA TYR A 492 -13.00 0.43 1.95
C TYR A 492 -13.10 -1.03 1.52
N LEU A 493 -13.53 -1.94 2.40
CA LEU A 493 -13.76 -3.33 2.01
C LEU A 493 -14.87 -3.44 0.96
N THR A 494 -15.95 -2.68 1.08
CA THR A 494 -17.04 -2.69 0.09
C THR A 494 -16.75 -1.87 -1.18
N GLY A 495 -15.73 -1.01 -1.17
CA GLY A 495 -15.37 -0.15 -2.30
C GLY A 495 -16.18 1.13 -2.46
N HIS A 496 -17.17 1.37 -1.59
CA HIS A 496 -18.03 2.55 -1.61
C HIS A 496 -17.26 3.88 -1.47
N TRP A 497 -16.11 3.86 -0.80
CA TRP A 497 -15.26 5.04 -0.62
C TRP A 497 -14.93 5.78 -1.92
N SER A 498 -14.70 5.04 -3.02
CA SER A 498 -14.25 5.62 -4.29
C SER A 498 -15.41 6.31 -5.02
N ARG A 499 -16.58 5.68 -5.01
CA ARG A 499 -17.81 6.24 -5.58
C ARG A 499 -18.28 7.45 -4.79
N ASP A 500 -18.46 7.29 -3.49
CA ASP A 500 -19.13 8.28 -2.66
C ASP A 500 -18.24 9.53 -2.43
N ARG A 501 -16.90 9.38 -2.44
CA ARG A 501 -15.97 10.52 -2.26
C ARG A 501 -15.42 11.09 -3.56
N PHE A 502 -15.29 10.30 -4.61
CA PHE A 502 -14.58 10.69 -5.84
C PHE A 502 -15.38 10.52 -7.13
N GLY A 503 -16.61 9.99 -7.07
CA GLY A 503 -17.49 9.85 -8.22
C GLY A 503 -17.00 8.86 -9.28
N VAL A 504 -16.17 7.88 -8.89
CA VAL A 504 -15.66 6.81 -9.76
C VAL A 504 -16.26 5.46 -9.40
N GLU A 505 -15.93 4.41 -10.16
CA GLU A 505 -16.44 3.05 -9.90
C GLU A 505 -16.05 2.54 -8.51
N VAL A 506 -16.83 1.62 -7.93
CA VAL A 506 -16.52 1.05 -6.60
C VAL A 506 -15.20 0.27 -6.65
N MET A 507 -14.34 0.52 -5.65
CA MET A 507 -12.99 -0.05 -5.57
C MET A 507 -12.79 -0.85 -4.27
N PRO A 508 -13.35 -2.07 -4.16
CA PRO A 508 -13.20 -2.92 -2.96
C PRO A 508 -11.74 -3.21 -2.64
N PHE A 509 -11.39 -3.23 -1.36
CA PHE A 509 -10.10 -3.72 -0.88
C PHE A 509 -10.21 -5.16 -0.37
N ASP A 510 -9.13 -5.92 -0.48
CA ASP A 510 -9.13 -7.34 -0.10
C ASP A 510 -8.91 -7.53 1.40
N GLY A 511 -8.27 -6.56 2.07
CA GLY A 511 -8.08 -6.58 3.51
C GLY A 511 -7.59 -5.26 4.08
N VAL A 512 -7.55 -5.19 5.42
CA VAL A 512 -7.11 -4.02 6.16
C VAL A 512 -6.03 -4.38 7.18
N LEU A 513 -5.01 -3.53 7.29
CA LEU A 513 -3.97 -3.62 8.30
C LEU A 513 -4.13 -2.56 9.39
N PHE A 514 -3.84 -2.96 10.63
CA PHE A 514 -3.83 -2.14 11.82
C PHE A 514 -2.42 -2.11 12.40
N ALA A 515 -2.01 -0.92 12.84
CA ALA A 515 -0.71 -0.69 13.44
C ALA A 515 -0.89 0.16 14.71
N SER A 516 -1.02 1.47 14.55
CA SER A 516 -1.25 2.45 15.61
C SER A 516 -2.35 2.08 16.60
N ARG A 517 -3.49 1.56 16.11
CA ARG A 517 -4.63 1.10 16.94
C ARG A 517 -4.25 0.00 17.92
N MET A 518 -3.29 -0.85 17.55
CA MET A 518 -2.93 -2.04 18.30
C MET A 518 -1.88 -1.77 19.40
N MET A 519 -1.25 -0.60 19.40
CA MET A 519 -0.21 -0.28 20.38
C MET A 519 -0.75 -0.08 21.81
N VAL A 520 -2.05 0.14 21.97
CA VAL A 520 -2.72 0.22 23.28
C VAL A 520 -3.26 -1.12 23.77
N ALA A 521 -3.21 -2.17 22.94
CA ALA A 521 -3.68 -3.49 23.34
C ALA A 521 -2.97 -3.95 24.63
N LYS A 522 -3.69 -4.64 25.51
CA LYS A 522 -3.19 -5.07 26.81
C LYS A 522 -1.86 -5.83 26.72
N GLU A 523 -1.74 -6.73 25.76
CA GLU A 523 -0.57 -7.59 25.55
C GLU A 523 0.59 -6.90 24.83
N ALA A 524 0.39 -5.69 24.27
CA ALA A 524 1.47 -4.90 23.71
C ALA A 524 2.43 -4.47 24.81
N ALA A 525 3.74 -4.59 24.57
CA ALA A 525 4.78 -4.28 25.57
C ALA A 525 5.00 -2.78 25.80
N THR A 526 4.25 -1.92 25.09
CA THR A 526 4.22 -0.48 25.37
C THR A 526 3.92 -0.25 26.85
N SER A 527 4.76 0.53 27.54
CA SER A 527 4.59 0.74 28.97
C SER A 527 3.25 1.42 29.28
N LEU A 528 2.66 1.14 30.44
CA LEU A 528 1.31 1.63 30.77
C LEU A 528 1.19 3.16 30.66
N SER A 529 2.13 3.90 31.25
CA SER A 529 2.18 5.36 31.17
C SER A 529 2.33 5.90 29.75
N VAL A 530 2.93 5.11 28.85
CA VAL A 530 3.04 5.43 27.41
C VAL A 530 1.71 5.16 26.70
N LYS A 531 1.01 4.06 27.03
CA LYS A 531 -0.34 3.78 26.50
C LYS A 531 -1.32 4.89 26.89
N GLU A 532 -1.23 5.42 28.11
CA GLU A 532 -2.04 6.55 28.56
C GLU A 532 -1.82 7.80 27.68
N LEU A 533 -0.59 8.12 27.30
CA LEU A 533 -0.31 9.21 26.35
C LEU A 533 -0.92 8.97 24.96
N ILE A 534 -0.93 7.71 24.51
CA ILE A 534 -1.59 7.34 23.25
C ILE A 534 -3.09 7.57 23.34
N VAL A 535 -3.74 7.17 24.44
CA VAL A 535 -5.18 7.37 24.66
C VAL A 535 -5.54 8.85 24.78
N GLN A 536 -4.65 9.68 25.35
CA GLN A 536 -4.85 11.13 25.47
C GLN A 536 -4.74 11.88 24.14
N ALA A 537 -4.07 11.32 23.14
CA ALA A 537 -3.92 11.95 21.83
C ALA A 537 -5.27 11.93 21.08
N LYS A 538 -5.80 13.13 20.81
CA LYS A 538 -7.12 13.31 20.20
C LYS A 538 -7.22 12.74 18.78
N GLY A 539 -6.11 12.76 18.05
CA GLY A 539 -6.08 12.50 16.61
C GLY A 539 -6.76 13.60 15.81
N VAL A 540 -6.86 13.38 14.50
CA VAL A 540 -7.50 14.28 13.53
C VAL A 540 -8.19 13.50 12.41
N ASP A 541 -9.00 14.21 11.61
CA ASP A 541 -9.53 13.66 10.37
C ASP A 541 -8.49 13.63 9.23
N ASP A 542 -8.83 12.90 8.17
CA ASP A 542 -8.03 12.71 6.97
C ASP A 542 -7.62 14.02 6.25
N GLN A 543 -8.35 15.11 6.44
CA GLN A 543 -8.04 16.38 5.75
C GLN A 543 -6.97 17.19 6.49
N GLU A 544 -6.72 16.89 7.76
CA GLU A 544 -5.89 17.72 8.64
C GLU A 544 -4.53 17.09 8.94
N TRP A 545 -4.29 15.83 8.57
CA TRP A 545 -3.09 15.09 8.97
C TRP A 545 -1.80 15.75 8.49
N GLU A 546 -1.79 16.44 7.34
CA GLU A 546 -0.59 17.14 6.85
C GLU A 546 -0.15 18.31 7.75
N GLY A 547 -0.99 18.76 8.69
CA GLY A 547 -0.61 19.73 9.71
C GLY A 547 0.56 19.27 10.59
N THR A 548 0.78 17.95 10.72
CA THR A 548 1.87 17.35 11.51
C THR A 548 3.27 17.75 11.03
N TYR A 549 3.44 18.10 9.74
CA TYR A 549 4.71 18.57 9.20
C TYR A 549 5.14 19.91 9.81
N GLU A 550 4.18 20.77 10.17
CA GLU A 550 4.44 22.12 10.65
C GLU A 550 4.35 22.22 12.17
N ARG A 551 3.33 21.59 12.77
CA ARG A 551 2.98 21.74 14.18
C ARG A 551 2.38 20.48 14.77
N GLU A 552 2.28 20.45 16.10
CA GLU A 552 1.48 19.43 16.79
C GLU A 552 0.02 19.49 16.30
N THR A 553 -0.46 18.35 15.80
CA THR A 553 -1.77 18.18 15.19
C THR A 553 -2.37 16.88 15.72
N GLY A 554 -3.47 16.98 16.47
CA GLY A 554 -4.09 15.81 17.13
C GLY A 554 -3.23 15.13 18.21
N GLY A 555 -2.21 15.81 18.74
CA GLY A 555 -1.22 15.24 19.66
C GLY A 555 -0.03 14.55 18.96
N ILE A 556 0.03 14.61 17.63
CA ILE A 556 1.09 14.02 16.80
C ILE A 556 1.90 15.11 16.10
N ILE A 557 3.19 14.87 15.87
CA ILE A 557 4.07 15.74 15.09
C ILE A 557 5.02 14.91 14.21
N THR A 558 5.38 15.44 13.04
CA THR A 558 6.36 14.82 12.14
C THR A 558 7.77 15.32 12.45
N VAL A 559 8.69 14.37 12.70
CA VAL A 559 10.14 14.62 12.84
C VAL A 559 10.93 13.85 11.78
N THR A 560 12.18 14.25 11.54
CA THR A 560 13.06 13.59 10.58
C THR A 560 13.87 12.50 11.27
N SER A 561 13.82 11.28 10.73
CA SER A 561 14.59 10.12 11.20
C SER A 561 16.11 10.31 11.07
N GLU A 562 16.88 9.32 11.53
CA GLU A 562 18.33 9.26 11.26
C GLU A 562 18.63 9.01 9.77
N LEU A 563 17.68 8.44 9.02
CA LEU A 563 17.79 8.13 7.59
C LEU A 563 17.28 9.26 6.69
N GLY A 564 16.85 10.39 7.27
CA GLY A 564 16.28 11.52 6.51
C GLY A 564 14.80 11.39 6.16
N GLU A 565 14.16 10.27 6.48
CA GLU A 565 12.74 10.02 6.23
C GLU A 565 11.84 10.61 7.34
N PRO A 566 10.63 11.09 7.01
CA PRO A 566 9.69 11.63 7.98
C PRO A 566 9.07 10.51 8.84
N ILE A 567 8.85 10.81 10.12
CA ILE A 567 8.26 9.90 11.11
C ILE A 567 7.19 10.64 11.92
N HIS A 568 5.99 10.07 12.01
CA HIS A 568 4.95 10.51 12.94
C HIS A 568 5.19 9.96 14.35
N LYS A 569 5.21 10.87 15.33
CA LYS A 569 5.36 10.54 16.75
C LYS A 569 4.39 11.36 17.61
N ILE A 570 4.01 10.84 18.77
CA ILE A 570 3.34 11.66 19.79
C ILE A 570 4.23 12.84 20.15
N ALA A 571 3.63 14.03 20.25
CA ALA A 571 4.30 15.30 20.51
C ALA A 571 4.68 15.47 21.99
N THR A 572 5.42 14.50 22.53
CA THR A 572 6.02 14.56 23.87
C THR A 572 7.06 15.68 23.95
N ARG A 573 7.49 16.07 25.17
CA ARG A 573 8.57 17.07 25.35
C ARG A 573 9.84 16.68 24.59
N GLY A 574 10.23 15.40 24.66
CA GLY A 574 11.40 14.89 23.95
C GLY A 574 11.27 14.98 22.43
N ILE A 575 10.08 14.73 21.87
CA ILE A 575 9.83 14.84 20.43
C ILE A 575 9.72 16.30 19.97
N LYS A 576 9.18 17.19 20.80
CA LYS A 576 9.22 18.63 20.54
C LYS A 576 10.65 19.16 20.48
N LEU A 577 11.52 18.71 21.38
CA LEU A 577 12.95 19.01 21.31
C LEU A 577 13.60 18.43 20.04
N TRP A 578 13.25 17.19 19.66
CA TRP A 578 13.72 16.61 18.40
C TRP A 578 13.33 17.49 17.21
N LYS A 579 12.07 17.90 17.11
CA LYS A 579 11.58 18.78 16.03
C LYS A 579 12.35 20.10 15.97
N GLU A 580 12.60 20.70 17.13
CA GLU A 580 13.39 21.92 17.24
C GLU A 580 14.82 21.72 16.73
N PHE A 581 15.48 20.61 17.08
CA PHE A 581 16.81 20.27 16.58
C PHE A 581 16.83 19.95 15.08
N ASP A 582 15.76 19.37 14.54
CA ASP A 582 15.61 19.20 13.09
C ASP A 582 15.59 20.55 12.35
N GLN A 583 14.99 21.58 12.95
CA GLN A 583 14.87 22.93 12.37
C GLN A 583 16.06 23.85 12.68
N THR A 584 16.94 23.44 13.60
CA THR A 584 18.11 24.22 14.03
C THR A 584 19.40 23.48 13.67
N VAL A 585 19.97 22.69 14.58
CA VAL A 585 21.29 22.07 14.41
C VAL A 585 21.35 21.06 13.26
N PHE A 586 20.29 20.28 13.02
CA PHE A 586 20.30 19.27 11.95
C PHE A 586 19.97 19.85 10.57
N ALA A 587 19.33 21.04 10.51
CA ALA A 587 19.16 21.79 9.27
C ALA A 587 20.49 22.35 8.72
N LEU A 588 21.50 22.53 9.59
CA LEU A 588 22.83 22.99 9.18
C LEU A 588 23.61 21.88 8.44
N PRO A 589 24.46 22.26 7.47
CA PRO A 589 25.47 21.36 6.89
C PRO A 589 26.32 20.73 7.99
N ARG A 590 26.73 19.46 7.81
CA ARG A 590 27.41 18.65 8.84
C ARG A 590 28.63 19.36 9.44
N GLU A 591 29.43 20.01 8.61
CA GLU A 591 30.63 20.76 8.98
C GLU A 591 30.35 21.95 9.93
N LYS A 592 29.15 22.54 9.87
CA LYS A 592 28.75 23.69 10.69
C LYS A 592 28.14 23.30 12.03
N ARG A 593 27.77 22.02 12.22
CA ARG A 593 27.06 21.54 13.42
C ARG A 593 27.91 21.63 14.67
N ALA A 594 29.18 21.21 14.60
CA ALA A 594 30.07 21.24 15.75
C ALA A 594 30.30 22.67 16.28
N ALA A 595 30.46 23.64 15.38
CA ALA A 595 30.60 25.06 15.76
C ALA A 595 29.34 25.59 16.45
N TRP A 596 28.15 25.28 15.92
CA TRP A 596 26.88 25.67 16.52
C TRP A 596 26.67 25.03 17.90
N LEU A 597 26.99 23.74 18.03
CA LEU A 597 26.90 23.01 19.29
C LEU A 597 27.82 23.61 20.35
N LYS A 598 29.02 24.05 19.98
CA LYS A 598 29.96 24.71 20.89
C LYS A 598 29.39 26.02 21.45
N THR A 599 28.69 26.82 20.63
CA THR A 599 28.12 28.11 21.06
C THR A 599 26.80 27.97 21.82
N HIS A 600 26.06 26.87 21.64
CA HIS A 600 24.77 26.61 22.29
C HIS A 600 24.84 25.45 23.31
N LYS A 601 26.04 25.10 23.76
CA LYS A 601 26.31 23.92 24.57
C LYS A 601 25.45 23.85 25.83
N GLU A 602 25.42 24.92 26.63
CA GLU A 602 24.64 24.97 27.87
C GLU A 602 23.15 24.75 27.62
N TYR A 603 22.62 25.37 26.55
CA TYR A 603 21.24 25.20 26.13
C TYR A 603 20.93 23.75 25.75
N VAL A 604 21.77 23.16 24.90
CA VAL A 604 21.58 21.78 24.42
C VAL A 604 21.60 20.79 25.59
N ILE A 605 22.61 20.90 26.47
CA ILE A 605 22.74 20.04 27.66
C ILE A 605 21.52 20.18 28.57
N LYS A 606 21.08 21.42 28.85
CA LYS A 606 19.89 21.68 29.68
C LYS A 606 18.65 20.99 29.11
N ARG A 607 18.41 21.15 27.80
CA ARG A 607 17.25 20.54 27.12
C ARG A 607 17.33 19.02 27.07
N LEU A 608 18.52 18.44 26.83
CA LEU A 608 18.71 16.99 26.85
C LEU A 608 18.37 16.39 28.24
N ASN A 609 18.89 17.00 29.30
CA ASN A 609 18.64 16.54 30.66
C ASN A 609 17.19 16.73 31.13
N ALA A 610 16.52 17.80 30.70
CA ALA A 610 15.15 18.09 31.10
C ALA A 610 14.10 17.27 30.31
N ASP A 611 14.29 17.11 29.00
CA ASP A 611 13.20 16.73 28.10
C ASP A 611 13.44 15.46 27.31
N PHE A 612 14.68 15.00 27.15
CA PHE A 612 14.99 13.92 26.21
C PHE A 612 15.23 12.57 26.88
N GLN A 613 14.94 11.50 26.15
CA GLN A 613 15.20 10.13 26.59
C GLN A 613 16.69 9.78 26.70
N LYS A 614 17.58 10.59 26.11
CA LYS A 614 19.04 10.46 26.23
C LYS A 614 19.60 11.70 26.91
N PRO A 615 19.89 11.66 28.23
CA PRO A 615 20.47 12.80 28.93
C PRO A 615 21.92 13.04 28.49
N TRP A 616 22.45 14.20 28.87
CA TRP A 616 23.89 14.45 28.83
C TRP A 616 24.60 13.54 29.82
N PHE A 617 25.66 12.86 29.38
CA PHE A 617 26.37 11.90 30.23
C PHE A 617 27.15 12.61 31.33
N ALA A 618 28.02 13.56 30.96
CA ALA A 618 29.04 14.06 31.86
C ALA A 618 28.46 14.96 32.96
N GLU A 619 28.70 14.58 34.22
CA GLU A 619 28.13 15.22 35.40
C GLU A 619 29.18 15.21 36.53
N LYS A 620 29.38 16.35 37.17
CA LYS A 620 30.25 16.52 38.34
C LYS A 620 29.44 17.12 39.47
N ASP A 621 29.43 16.47 40.63
CA ASP A 621 28.66 16.91 41.80
C ASP A 621 27.18 17.24 41.51
N GLY A 622 26.52 16.45 40.65
CA GLY A 622 25.12 16.68 40.28
C GLY A 622 24.89 17.71 39.16
N HIS A 623 25.94 18.36 38.67
CA HIS A 623 25.87 19.43 37.67
C HIS A 623 26.50 19.01 36.34
N PRO A 624 26.00 19.50 35.19
CA PRO A 624 26.61 19.17 33.91
C PRO A 624 28.09 19.59 33.83
N ALA A 625 28.92 18.68 33.32
CA ALA A 625 30.37 18.87 33.17
C ALA A 625 30.86 18.32 31.83
N GLU A 626 32.16 18.39 31.56
CA GLU A 626 32.84 17.69 30.48
C GLU A 626 33.42 16.35 30.93
N LEU A 627 33.63 15.42 29.97
CA LEU A 627 34.29 14.14 30.25
C LEU A 627 35.66 14.30 30.91
N GLY A 628 36.44 15.32 30.50
CA GLY A 628 37.76 15.60 31.08
C GLY A 628 37.72 16.25 32.47
N GLU A 629 36.55 16.64 32.96
CA GLU A 629 36.37 17.21 34.31
C GLU A 629 35.90 16.16 35.32
N MET A 630 35.40 15.03 34.83
CA MET A 630 34.95 13.90 35.64
C MET A 630 36.12 13.06 36.12
N THR A 631 36.00 12.48 37.30
CA THR A 631 36.88 11.44 37.80
C THR A 631 36.49 10.07 37.27
N TYR A 632 37.41 9.10 37.33
CA TYR A 632 37.09 7.73 36.91
C TYR A 632 35.91 7.15 37.70
N GLN A 633 35.83 7.41 39.01
CA GLN A 633 34.72 6.96 39.84
C GLN A 633 33.40 7.62 39.45
N GLU A 634 33.39 8.92 39.14
CA GLU A 634 32.19 9.62 38.69
C GLU A 634 31.64 9.02 37.38
N THR A 635 32.52 8.68 36.42
CA THR A 635 32.08 8.07 35.16
C THR A 635 31.45 6.70 35.36
N VAL A 636 32.02 5.86 36.22
CA VAL A 636 31.45 4.54 36.53
C VAL A 636 30.10 4.68 37.25
N THR A 637 30.03 5.57 38.25
CA THR A 637 28.79 5.84 38.99
C THR A 637 27.68 6.30 38.04
N ARG A 638 28.02 7.19 37.10
CA ARG A 638 27.11 7.69 36.08
C ARG A 638 26.68 6.61 35.09
N LEU A 639 27.60 5.75 34.65
CA LEU A 639 27.28 4.58 33.80
C LEU A 639 26.28 3.67 34.50
N VAL A 640 26.54 3.24 35.74
CA VAL A 640 25.61 2.35 36.47
C VAL A 640 24.25 3.03 36.65
N ARG A 641 24.21 4.31 37.02
CA ARG A 641 22.95 5.06 37.15
C ARG A 641 22.11 5.11 35.86
N LEU A 642 22.74 5.11 34.68
CA LEU A 642 22.06 5.19 33.39
C LEU A 642 21.85 3.84 32.69
N LEU A 643 22.54 2.79 33.12
CA LEU A 643 22.57 1.49 32.45
C LEU A 643 21.97 0.35 33.29
N PHE A 644 21.80 0.57 34.60
CA PHE A 644 21.25 -0.40 35.55
C PHE A 644 19.92 0.10 36.15
N VAL A 645 18.87 -0.70 35.98
CA VAL A 645 17.52 -0.44 36.49
C VAL A 645 17.44 -0.91 37.94
N LYS A 646 17.73 0.00 38.87
CA LYS A 646 17.94 -0.32 40.30
C LYS A 646 16.77 -1.05 40.95
N HIS A 647 15.53 -0.63 40.72
CA HIS A 647 14.34 -1.23 41.34
C HIS A 647 13.98 -2.61 40.80
N GLN A 648 14.55 -3.00 39.65
CA GLN A 648 14.37 -4.33 39.04
C GLN A 648 15.64 -5.19 39.12
N ALA A 649 16.71 -4.67 39.75
CA ALA A 649 18.01 -5.33 39.85
C ALA A 649 18.50 -5.92 38.52
N ARG A 650 18.36 -5.18 37.41
CA ARG A 650 18.78 -5.63 36.08
C ARG A 650 19.53 -4.58 35.29
N TRP A 651 20.41 -5.03 34.40
CA TRP A 651 20.94 -4.18 33.34
C TRP A 651 19.90 -4.00 32.22
N ILE A 652 19.91 -2.84 31.57
CA ILE A 652 19.09 -2.58 30.39
C ILE A 652 19.38 -3.62 29.30
N ASP A 653 20.65 -3.95 29.11
CA ASP A 653 21.11 -4.97 28.18
C ASP A 653 22.45 -5.56 28.67
N PRO A 654 22.69 -6.88 28.53
CA PRO A 654 23.95 -7.51 28.92
C PRO A 654 25.19 -6.89 28.26
N THR A 655 25.06 -6.35 27.05
CA THR A 655 26.16 -5.69 26.35
C THR A 655 26.55 -4.35 27.01
N LEU A 656 25.61 -3.69 27.70
CA LEU A 656 25.85 -2.47 28.46
C LEU A 656 26.53 -2.77 29.81
N ARG A 657 26.20 -3.90 30.45
CA ARG A 657 26.98 -4.43 31.59
C ARG A 657 28.43 -4.66 31.20
N ASN A 658 28.64 -5.32 30.05
CA ASN A 658 29.98 -5.61 29.55
C ASN A 658 30.76 -4.34 29.22
N LEU A 659 30.10 -3.27 28.71
CA LEU A 659 30.73 -1.95 28.56
C LEU A 659 31.26 -1.41 29.88
N VAL A 660 30.49 -1.51 30.97
CA VAL A 660 30.96 -1.06 32.31
C VAL A 660 32.14 -1.91 32.76
N GLY A 661 32.10 -3.23 32.54
CA GLY A 661 33.22 -4.12 32.84
C GLY A 661 34.50 -3.78 32.08
N ASP A 662 34.40 -3.51 30.77
CA ASP A 662 35.54 -3.07 29.95
C ASP A 662 36.09 -1.72 30.44
N TRP A 663 35.21 -0.79 30.83
CA TRP A 663 35.61 0.51 31.36
C TRP A 663 36.32 0.38 32.72
N LEU A 664 35.83 -0.49 33.61
CA LEU A 664 36.51 -0.81 34.87
C LEU A 664 37.90 -1.39 34.63
N ARG A 665 38.05 -2.33 33.71
CA ARG A 665 39.37 -2.86 33.33
C ARG A 665 40.32 -1.78 32.82
N ARG A 666 39.80 -0.81 32.06
CA ARG A 666 40.61 0.33 31.62
C ARG A 666 41.10 1.19 32.79
N ILE A 667 40.26 1.38 33.81
CA ILE A 667 40.64 2.09 35.03
C ILE A 667 41.75 1.32 35.77
N GLU A 668 41.65 0.00 35.86
CA GLU A 668 42.70 -0.84 36.45
C GLU A 668 44.03 -0.70 35.70
N GLU A 669 44.00 -0.75 34.36
CA GLU A 669 45.20 -0.55 33.53
C GLU A 669 45.85 0.81 33.79
N ARG A 670 45.03 1.87 33.92
CA ARG A 670 45.51 3.24 34.11
C ARG A 670 46.11 3.47 35.49
N LEU A 671 45.46 2.96 36.53
CA LEU A 671 45.80 3.24 37.93
C LEU A 671 46.73 2.17 38.54
N SER A 672 47.03 1.10 37.79
CA SER A 672 48.02 0.10 38.23
C SER A 672 49.45 0.64 38.13
N VAL A 673 50.27 0.27 39.11
CA VAL A 673 51.68 0.68 39.17
C VAL A 673 52.49 -0.09 38.13
N VAL A 674 53.12 0.63 37.20
CA VAL A 674 53.85 0.09 36.01
C VAL A 674 54.98 -0.89 36.37
N ASN A 675 55.52 -0.84 37.60
CA ASN A 675 56.60 -1.72 38.08
C ASN A 675 56.24 -2.51 39.37
N GLY A 676 54.95 -2.71 39.64
CA GLY A 676 54.49 -3.54 40.77
C GLY A 676 54.47 -5.04 40.45
N PRO A 677 54.24 -5.92 41.45
CA PRO A 677 53.97 -7.33 41.19
C PRO A 677 52.75 -7.51 40.26
N PRO A 678 52.70 -8.57 39.43
CA PRO A 678 51.58 -8.82 38.52
C PRO A 678 50.24 -8.78 39.29
N LYS A 679 49.37 -7.83 38.93
CA LYS A 679 48.06 -7.70 39.55
C LYS A 679 47.03 -8.46 38.72
N VAL A 680 46.31 -9.37 39.37
CA VAL A 680 45.09 -9.97 38.83
C VAL A 680 44.00 -8.89 38.85
N SER A 681 43.27 -8.74 37.73
CA SER A 681 42.13 -7.82 37.62
C SER A 681 41.13 -8.06 38.74
N GLU A 682 40.60 -7.00 39.33
CA GLU A 682 39.49 -7.09 40.28
C GLU A 682 38.22 -7.60 39.58
N ILE A 683 38.07 -7.38 38.27
CA ILE A 683 36.94 -7.88 37.48
C ILE A 683 37.35 -9.13 36.69
N GLN A 684 37.17 -10.31 37.27
CA GLN A 684 37.49 -11.59 36.61
C GLN A 684 36.41 -11.98 35.58
N SER A 685 35.14 -11.80 35.95
CA SER A 685 33.98 -12.03 35.10
C SER A 685 33.03 -10.83 35.13
N TYR A 686 32.40 -10.53 34.00
CA TYR A 686 31.33 -9.52 33.94
C TYR A 686 30.05 -9.96 34.66
N SER A 687 29.89 -11.23 35.01
CA SER A 687 28.80 -11.68 35.89
C SER A 687 28.89 -11.10 37.31
N GLU A 688 30.09 -10.68 37.75
CA GLU A 688 30.27 -10.00 39.04
C GLU A 688 29.59 -8.63 39.08
N LEU A 689 29.24 -8.07 37.91
CA LEU A 689 28.50 -6.82 37.80
C LEU A 689 26.99 -7.03 37.78
N ASP A 690 26.49 -8.26 37.93
CA ASP A 690 25.05 -8.49 38.11
C ASP A 690 24.56 -7.87 39.44
N GLU A 691 25.44 -7.77 40.44
CA GLU A 691 25.30 -6.94 41.64
C GLU A 691 26.34 -5.80 41.64
N PRO A 692 26.13 -4.71 40.88
CA PRO A 692 27.19 -3.74 40.62
C PRO A 692 27.64 -2.98 41.87
N PHE A 693 26.74 -2.66 42.80
CA PHE A 693 27.04 -1.76 43.92
C PHE A 693 28.11 -2.34 44.88
N SER A 694 27.93 -3.59 45.34
CA SER A 694 28.89 -4.26 46.22
C SER A 694 30.25 -4.46 45.54
N LYS A 695 30.24 -4.80 44.25
CA LYS A 695 31.48 -4.99 43.49
C LYS A 695 32.22 -3.67 43.28
N LEU A 696 31.51 -2.58 43.03
CA LEU A 696 32.11 -1.26 42.88
C LEU A 696 32.73 -0.73 44.17
N GLU A 697 32.13 -0.99 45.33
CA GLU A 697 32.75 -0.66 46.64
C GLU A 697 34.11 -1.35 46.81
N THR A 698 34.18 -2.65 46.51
CA THR A 698 35.42 -3.42 46.53
C THR A 698 36.45 -2.86 45.55
N PHE A 699 36.01 -2.54 44.33
CA PHE A 699 36.85 -1.98 43.27
C PHE A 699 37.48 -0.64 43.67
N PHE A 700 36.68 0.31 44.15
CA PHE A 700 37.19 1.65 44.50
C PHE A 700 38.00 1.66 45.80
N THR A 701 37.77 0.69 46.71
CA THR A 701 38.66 0.48 47.86
C THR A 701 40.06 0.07 47.41
N ARG A 702 40.17 -0.70 46.32
CA ARG A 702 41.45 -1.15 45.76
C ARG A 702 42.15 -0.09 44.90
N TYR A 703 41.39 0.81 44.29
CA TYR A 703 41.88 1.89 43.42
C TYR A 703 41.35 3.27 43.88
N PRO A 704 41.74 3.75 45.07
CA PRO A 704 41.20 4.98 45.66
C PRO A 704 41.50 6.24 44.82
N GLU A 705 42.55 6.22 44.00
CA GLU A 705 42.91 7.33 43.10
C GLU A 705 41.83 7.60 42.04
N ALA A 706 40.97 6.62 41.74
CA ALA A 706 39.85 6.80 40.82
C ALA A 706 38.86 7.89 41.28
N SER A 707 38.83 8.19 42.58
CA SER A 707 37.96 9.21 43.18
C SER A 707 38.45 10.65 42.98
N THR A 708 39.75 10.83 42.70
CA THR A 708 40.38 12.16 42.61
C THR A 708 40.97 12.45 41.24
N GLN A 709 41.38 11.41 40.49
CA GLN A 709 41.99 11.57 39.18
C GLN A 709 40.94 11.74 38.09
N ILE A 710 41.05 12.85 37.35
CA ILE A 710 40.24 13.12 36.16
C ILE A 710 40.67 12.25 34.97
N LEU A 711 39.77 12.07 34.01
CA LEU A 711 40.02 11.26 32.82
C LEU A 711 41.21 11.80 32.00
N ALA A 712 42.12 10.90 31.63
CA ALA A 712 43.17 11.20 30.66
C ALA A 712 42.58 11.33 29.23
N SER A 713 43.19 12.16 28.38
CA SER A 713 42.73 12.37 27.01
C SER A 713 42.62 11.08 26.20
N GLU A 714 43.54 10.13 26.39
CA GLU A 714 43.51 8.81 25.73
C GLU A 714 42.32 7.98 26.20
N ASP A 715 41.92 8.13 27.46
CA ASP A 715 40.83 7.36 28.05
C ASP A 715 39.46 7.95 27.69
N ILE A 716 39.38 9.28 27.47
CA ILE A 716 38.21 9.91 26.84
C ILE A 716 38.00 9.33 25.44
N ALA A 717 39.07 9.26 24.63
CA ALA A 717 38.98 8.69 23.28
C ALA A 717 38.55 7.20 23.31
N TYR A 718 39.11 6.43 24.25
CA TYR A 718 38.73 5.03 24.46
C TYR A 718 37.27 4.88 24.91
N PHE A 719 36.80 5.70 25.85
CA PHE A 719 35.41 5.70 26.32
C PHE A 719 34.42 5.99 25.18
N LEU A 720 34.73 6.99 24.35
CA LEU A 720 33.91 7.31 23.17
C LEU A 720 33.88 6.16 22.17
N ALA A 721 35.02 5.49 21.94
CA ALA A 721 35.09 4.30 21.09
C ALA A 721 34.26 3.13 21.65
N LEU A 722 34.29 2.90 22.97
CA LEU A 722 33.45 1.91 23.65
C LEU A 722 31.95 2.21 23.47
N CYS A 723 31.55 3.48 23.56
CA CYS A 723 30.16 3.90 23.36
C CYS A 723 29.66 3.66 21.92
N GLN A 724 30.56 3.54 20.93
CA GLN A 724 30.24 3.29 19.52
C GLN A 724 30.42 1.84 19.06
N ARG A 725 30.84 0.93 19.96
CA ARG A 725 31.22 -0.44 19.62
C ARG A 725 30.11 -1.20 18.85
N PRO A 726 30.39 -1.74 17.65
CA PRO A 726 29.42 -2.55 16.92
C PRO A 726 29.02 -3.83 17.69
N GLY A 727 27.75 -4.22 17.59
CA GLY A 727 27.22 -5.42 18.27
C GLY A 727 26.79 -5.19 19.71
N GLN A 728 27.00 -3.98 20.25
CA GLN A 728 26.50 -3.53 21.54
C GLN A 728 25.23 -2.71 21.36
N LYS A 729 24.32 -2.76 22.33
CA LYS A 729 23.19 -1.83 22.40
C LYS A 729 23.72 -0.39 22.48
N PRO A 730 23.22 0.56 21.66
CA PRO A 730 23.64 1.95 21.74
C PRO A 730 23.40 2.53 23.13
N VAL A 731 24.35 3.32 23.62
CA VAL A 731 24.24 3.95 24.94
C VAL A 731 23.03 4.87 25.03
N PRO A 732 22.27 4.86 26.15
CA PRO A 732 21.06 5.67 26.32
C PRO A 732 21.38 7.10 26.79
N PHE A 733 22.51 7.67 26.38
CA PHE A 733 22.95 9.01 26.76
C PHE A 733 23.79 9.66 25.64
N ILE A 734 24.02 10.97 25.77
CA ILE A 734 24.88 11.74 24.86
C ILE A 734 26.25 11.94 25.53
N PRO A 735 27.32 11.28 25.03
CA PRO A 735 28.64 11.38 25.66
C PRO A 735 29.45 12.60 25.19
N VAL A 736 29.15 13.16 24.02
CA VAL A 736 29.87 14.30 23.43
C VAL A 736 28.99 15.09 22.46
N LEU A 737 29.23 16.39 22.34
CA LEU A 737 28.63 17.25 21.31
C LEU A 737 29.63 17.50 20.17
N ASP A 738 29.56 16.67 19.13
CA ASP A 738 30.47 16.71 17.98
C ASP A 738 29.70 16.68 16.63
N ALA A 739 30.45 16.52 15.53
CA ALA A 739 29.85 16.38 14.20
C ALA A 739 28.98 15.11 14.02
N GLN A 740 29.02 14.18 14.97
CA GLN A 740 28.18 12.97 15.01
C GLN A 740 26.97 13.10 15.94
N PHE A 741 26.71 14.28 16.53
CA PHE A 741 25.58 14.51 17.45
C PHE A 741 24.24 13.96 16.94
N GLY A 742 23.95 14.06 15.63
CA GLY A 742 22.73 13.49 15.06
C GLY A 742 22.60 11.97 15.22
N ILE A 743 23.71 11.24 15.14
CA ILE A 743 23.73 9.78 15.37
C ILE A 743 23.50 9.50 16.85
N TRP A 744 24.23 10.20 17.74
CA TRP A 744 24.06 10.06 19.19
C TRP A 744 22.61 10.31 19.62
N PHE A 745 21.99 11.35 19.07
CA PHE A 745 20.64 11.77 19.38
C PHE A 745 19.56 10.78 18.86
N LYS A 746 19.65 10.36 17.60
CA LYS A 746 18.54 9.64 16.92
C LYS A 746 18.60 8.11 16.98
N LYS A 747 19.80 7.53 17.13
CA LYS A 747 20.03 6.08 17.04
C LYS A 747 19.32 5.29 18.15
N ASP A 748 18.71 4.15 17.82
CA ASP A 748 18.03 3.26 18.78
C ASP A 748 17.08 3.99 19.75
N SER A 749 16.14 4.74 19.16
CA SER A 749 15.29 5.69 19.87
C SER A 749 13.88 5.19 20.20
N LEU A 750 13.55 3.92 19.93
CA LEU A 750 12.17 3.43 20.00
C LEU A 750 11.88 2.51 21.21
N TRP A 751 12.87 1.77 21.69
CA TRP A 751 12.69 0.75 22.73
C TRP A 751 12.29 1.35 24.09
N GLN A 752 12.63 2.61 24.34
CA GLN A 752 12.31 3.34 25.56
C GLN A 752 10.79 3.47 25.81
N SER A 753 9.98 3.37 24.75
CA SER A 753 8.51 3.37 24.87
C SER A 753 7.92 2.06 25.43
N GLU A 754 8.70 0.98 25.39
CA GLU A 754 8.31 -0.34 25.96
C GLU A 754 9.00 -0.62 27.30
N ASP A 755 10.11 0.05 27.59
CA ASP A 755 10.86 -0.08 28.84
C ASP A 755 11.05 1.28 29.51
N ILE A 756 9.95 1.87 29.98
CA ILE A 756 9.98 3.17 30.66
C ILE A 756 10.76 3.13 31.98
N ASP A 757 10.86 1.96 32.61
CA ASP A 757 11.62 1.74 33.84
C ASP A 757 13.11 2.06 33.69
N ALA A 758 13.64 1.95 32.47
CA ALA A 758 15.02 2.26 32.12
C ALA A 758 15.24 3.73 31.75
N VAL A 759 14.18 4.53 31.64
CA VAL A 759 14.24 5.95 31.28
C VAL A 759 14.42 6.79 32.55
N VAL A 760 15.20 7.86 32.44
CA VAL A 760 15.40 8.83 33.53
C VAL A 760 14.04 9.32 34.04
N ASP A 761 13.84 9.24 35.35
CA ASP A 761 12.61 9.59 36.07
C ASP A 761 11.37 8.76 35.67
N GLN A 762 11.54 7.68 34.89
CA GLN A 762 10.45 6.86 34.32
C GLN A 762 9.41 7.71 33.57
N ASP A 763 9.87 8.79 32.96
CA ASP A 763 9.02 9.86 32.45
C ASP A 763 8.63 9.64 30.97
N PRO A 764 7.34 9.35 30.68
CA PRO A 764 6.89 9.06 29.32
C PRO A 764 6.92 10.28 28.41
N GLN A 765 7.06 11.50 28.94
CA GLN A 765 7.20 12.72 28.12
C GLN A 765 8.59 12.86 27.48
N ARG A 766 9.55 11.99 27.83
CA ARG A 766 10.90 11.99 27.24
C ARG A 766 11.02 11.12 26.00
N VAL A 767 10.14 10.13 25.85
CA VAL A 767 10.33 9.02 24.91
C VAL A 767 9.69 9.25 23.55
N ALA A 768 10.20 8.56 22.54
CA ALA A 768 9.61 8.51 21.22
C ALA A 768 8.51 7.46 21.13
N ILE A 769 7.29 7.87 20.77
CA ILE A 769 6.13 6.99 20.63
C ILE A 769 5.61 7.13 19.20
N LEU A 770 5.68 6.08 18.39
CA LEU A 770 5.19 6.11 17.01
C LEU A 770 3.67 6.02 17.01
N GLN A 771 2.98 7.00 16.43
CA GLN A 771 1.51 6.99 16.33
C GLN A 771 1.05 7.73 15.09
N GLY A 772 -0.01 7.23 14.46
CA GLY A 772 -0.59 7.83 13.26
C GLY A 772 -1.64 8.88 13.63
N PRO A 773 -1.62 10.08 13.01
CA PRO A 773 -2.51 11.19 13.37
C PRO A 773 -4.00 10.87 13.23
N VAL A 774 -4.38 10.03 12.26
CA VAL A 774 -5.78 9.64 12.06
C VAL A 774 -6.16 8.42 12.91
N ALA A 775 -5.27 7.44 13.03
CA ALA A 775 -5.57 6.16 13.70
C ALA A 775 -5.67 6.32 15.22
N VAL A 776 -4.91 7.25 15.81
CA VAL A 776 -4.80 7.39 17.27
C VAL A 776 -6.14 7.74 17.92
N ARG A 777 -7.05 8.38 17.19
CA ARG A 777 -8.40 8.71 17.69
C ARG A 777 -9.21 7.47 18.10
N HIS A 778 -8.86 6.28 17.58
CA HIS A 778 -9.55 5.02 17.89
C HIS A 778 -9.00 4.34 19.15
N SER A 779 -7.87 4.80 19.68
CA SER A 779 -7.28 4.28 20.92
C SER A 779 -7.96 4.93 22.12
N LYS A 780 -8.95 4.27 22.72
CA LYS A 780 -9.79 4.85 23.79
C LYS A 780 -9.49 4.33 25.19
N THR A 781 -8.86 3.17 25.31
CA THR A 781 -8.58 2.50 26.59
C THR A 781 -7.31 1.67 26.47
N THR A 782 -6.70 1.39 27.63
CA THR A 782 -5.52 0.53 27.78
C THR A 782 -5.87 -0.91 28.13
N GLU A 783 -7.16 -1.17 28.40
CA GLU A 783 -7.62 -2.44 28.99
C GLU A 783 -8.02 -3.49 27.94
N GLU A 784 -8.33 -3.08 26.72
CA GLU A 784 -8.71 -3.99 25.65
C GLU A 784 -7.54 -4.90 25.25
N THR A 785 -7.82 -6.19 25.18
CA THR A 785 -6.92 -7.18 24.59
C THR A 785 -6.86 -7.02 23.08
N ALA A 786 -5.79 -7.51 22.46
CA ALA A 786 -5.67 -7.52 21.01
C ALA A 786 -6.81 -8.30 20.32
N GLY A 787 -7.30 -9.36 20.97
CA GLY A 787 -8.44 -10.16 20.52
C GLY A 787 -9.76 -9.41 20.58
N GLU A 788 -10.03 -8.66 21.65
CA GLU A 788 -11.25 -7.83 21.77
C GLU A 788 -11.27 -6.71 20.71
N ILE A 789 -10.14 -6.06 20.45
CA ILE A 789 -10.05 -5.00 19.43
C ILE A 789 -10.39 -5.54 18.05
N LEU A 790 -9.71 -6.62 17.63
CA LEU A 790 -9.88 -7.18 16.29
C LEU A 790 -11.22 -7.91 16.15
N GLY A 791 -11.66 -8.61 17.20
CA GLY A 791 -12.96 -9.28 17.30
C GLY A 791 -14.11 -8.30 17.17
N GLY A 792 -14.09 -7.19 17.92
CA GLY A 792 -15.14 -6.17 17.82
C GLY A 792 -15.23 -5.54 16.43
N ILE A 793 -14.09 -5.33 15.75
CA ILE A 793 -14.07 -4.84 14.36
C ILE A 793 -14.65 -5.89 13.41
N GLU A 794 -14.22 -7.15 13.51
CA GLU A 794 -14.74 -8.25 12.69
C GLU A 794 -16.25 -8.43 12.86
N GLU A 795 -16.74 -8.49 14.10
CA GLU A 795 -18.16 -8.65 14.42
C GLU A 795 -18.98 -7.48 13.88
N GLY A 796 -18.50 -6.24 14.00
CA GLY A 796 -19.15 -5.07 13.43
C GLY A 796 -19.24 -5.14 11.90
N LEU A 797 -18.18 -5.60 11.23
CA LEU A 797 -18.15 -5.78 9.78
C LEU A 797 -19.08 -6.91 9.32
N VAL A 798 -19.06 -8.07 10.00
CA VAL A 798 -19.93 -9.22 9.70
C VAL A 798 -21.40 -8.84 9.90
N SER A 799 -21.73 -8.22 11.02
CA SER A 799 -23.11 -7.80 11.33
C SER A 799 -23.64 -6.82 10.29
N ARG A 800 -22.81 -5.86 9.87
CA ARG A 800 -23.18 -4.89 8.84
C ARG A 800 -23.33 -5.55 7.48
N LEU A 801 -22.41 -6.43 7.09
CA LEU A 801 -22.47 -7.13 5.82
C LEU A 801 -23.67 -8.09 5.75
N LEU A 802 -24.00 -8.79 6.84
CA LEU A 802 -25.17 -9.65 6.95
C LEU A 802 -26.47 -8.84 6.72
N ARG A 803 -26.56 -7.66 7.33
CA ARG A 803 -27.72 -6.78 7.15
C ARG A 803 -27.81 -6.25 5.73
N ASP A 804 -26.71 -5.71 5.21
CA ASP A 804 -26.70 -4.98 3.94
C ASP A 804 -26.83 -5.93 2.72
N GLU A 805 -26.31 -7.16 2.80
CA GLU A 805 -26.28 -8.11 1.66
C GLU A 805 -27.23 -9.32 1.80
N TYR A 806 -27.63 -9.66 3.03
CA TYR A 806 -28.44 -10.85 3.32
C TYR A 806 -29.71 -10.51 4.13
N GLY A 807 -30.05 -9.24 4.27
CA GLY A 807 -31.26 -8.80 5.00
C GLY A 807 -31.29 -9.17 6.48
N GLY A 808 -30.14 -9.52 7.07
CA GLY A 808 -30.05 -10.01 8.44
C GLY A 808 -30.30 -11.51 8.62
N ASP A 809 -30.54 -12.26 7.54
CA ASP A 809 -30.85 -13.69 7.58
C ASP A 809 -29.60 -14.55 7.29
N GLU A 810 -29.08 -15.22 8.31
CA GLU A 810 -27.94 -16.12 8.16
C GLU A 810 -28.19 -17.33 7.25
N SER A 811 -29.45 -17.74 7.06
CA SER A 811 -29.77 -18.91 6.22
C SER A 811 -29.52 -18.66 4.74
N LEU A 812 -29.41 -17.39 4.34
CA LEU A 812 -29.05 -16.97 2.99
C LEU A 812 -27.53 -16.96 2.74
N VAL A 813 -26.72 -17.12 3.79
CA VAL A 813 -25.26 -17.15 3.67
C VAL A 813 -24.82 -18.52 3.14
N PRO A 814 -24.05 -18.59 2.03
CA PRO A 814 -23.54 -19.84 1.50
C PRO A 814 -22.68 -20.62 2.50
N GLU A 815 -22.88 -21.93 2.58
CA GLU A 815 -22.08 -22.82 3.41
C GLU A 815 -20.87 -23.37 2.65
N GLN A 816 -19.71 -23.39 3.31
CA GLN A 816 -18.50 -24.08 2.83
C GLN A 816 -17.78 -24.79 3.98
N ASP A 817 -17.03 -25.85 3.70
CA ASP A 817 -16.33 -26.59 4.76
C ASP A 817 -15.27 -25.70 5.45
N TYR A 818 -14.57 -24.84 4.69
CA TYR A 818 -13.53 -23.91 5.17
C TYR A 818 -13.25 -22.80 4.13
N LEU A 819 -12.60 -21.70 4.52
CA LEU A 819 -12.13 -20.68 3.57
C LEU A 819 -10.92 -21.18 2.78
N CYS A 820 -10.95 -21.07 1.46
CA CYS A 820 -9.81 -21.37 0.61
C CYS A 820 -9.76 -20.54 -0.66
N ARG A 821 -8.57 -20.46 -1.25
CA ARG A 821 -8.39 -19.91 -2.60
C ARG A 821 -9.18 -20.76 -3.60
N GLU A 822 -10.03 -20.13 -4.41
CA GLU A 822 -10.90 -20.78 -5.41
C GLU A 822 -10.14 -21.54 -6.52
N GLU A 823 -8.81 -21.46 -6.56
CA GLU A 823 -7.95 -21.98 -7.65
C GLU A 823 -7.81 -23.51 -7.72
N GLY A 824 -8.65 -24.25 -7.01
CA GLY A 824 -8.53 -25.70 -6.89
C GLY A 824 -9.59 -26.50 -7.63
N GLY A 825 -10.62 -25.86 -8.16
CA GLY A 825 -11.78 -26.53 -8.72
C GLY A 825 -11.93 -26.30 -10.21
N MET A 826 -12.46 -27.31 -10.91
CA MET A 826 -12.78 -27.22 -12.32
C MET A 826 -14.30 -27.33 -12.52
N GLU A 827 -14.86 -26.32 -13.17
CA GLU A 827 -16.28 -26.27 -13.51
C GLU A 827 -16.68 -27.44 -14.42
N ALA A 828 -17.97 -27.80 -14.43
CA ALA A 828 -18.44 -29.01 -15.11
C ALA A 828 -18.14 -29.00 -16.63
N GLU A 829 -18.28 -27.84 -17.27
CA GLU A 829 -18.02 -27.65 -18.70
C GLU A 829 -16.53 -27.75 -19.02
N GLU A 830 -15.69 -27.01 -18.28
CA GLU A 830 -14.24 -27.06 -18.43
C GLU A 830 -13.70 -28.46 -18.18
N ARG A 831 -14.25 -29.17 -17.19
CA ARG A 831 -13.90 -30.56 -16.90
C ARG A 831 -14.26 -31.49 -18.05
N THR A 832 -15.41 -31.28 -18.67
CA THR A 832 -15.85 -32.09 -19.81
C THR A 832 -14.93 -31.85 -21.01
N ALA A 833 -14.58 -30.60 -21.31
CA ALA A 833 -13.62 -30.24 -22.36
C ALA A 833 -12.22 -30.80 -22.08
N MET A 834 -11.73 -30.59 -20.85
CA MET A 834 -10.72 -31.35 -20.09
C MET A 834 -10.52 -32.77 -20.61
N LEU A 835 -11.46 -33.59 -20.14
CA LEU A 835 -11.45 -35.03 -20.28
C LEU A 835 -11.56 -35.46 -21.75
N ALA A 836 -12.32 -34.72 -22.56
CA ALA A 836 -12.45 -34.97 -23.99
C ALA A 836 -11.13 -34.74 -24.74
N ALA A 837 -10.46 -33.61 -24.51
CA ALA A 837 -9.17 -33.28 -25.10
C ALA A 837 -8.07 -34.28 -24.68
N ALA A 838 -8.07 -34.66 -23.40
CA ALA A 838 -7.15 -35.65 -22.84
C ALA A 838 -7.51 -37.10 -23.23
N ARG A 839 -8.67 -37.34 -23.85
CA ARG A 839 -9.22 -38.69 -24.15
C ARG A 839 -9.30 -39.58 -22.90
N ILE A 840 -9.66 -39.00 -21.76
CA ILE A 840 -9.87 -39.70 -20.49
C ILE A 840 -11.32 -40.21 -20.46
N LYS A 841 -11.50 -41.52 -20.27
CA LYS A 841 -12.85 -42.10 -20.22
C LYS A 841 -13.47 -41.86 -18.86
N TYR A 842 -14.50 -41.02 -18.82
CA TYR A 842 -15.28 -40.72 -17.63
C TYR A 842 -16.59 -41.52 -17.59
N ARG A 843 -16.89 -42.13 -16.44
CA ARG A 843 -18.16 -42.84 -16.18
C ARG A 843 -18.74 -42.40 -14.84
N LYS A 844 -20.04 -42.10 -14.81
CA LYS A 844 -20.80 -41.77 -13.60
C LYS A 844 -21.84 -42.87 -13.36
N VAL A 845 -21.81 -43.50 -12.18
CA VAL A 845 -22.79 -44.51 -11.75
C VAL A 845 -23.46 -44.02 -10.47
N THR A 846 -24.79 -43.91 -10.47
CA THR A 846 -25.57 -43.44 -9.33
C THR A 846 -26.27 -44.61 -8.65
N SER A 847 -26.09 -44.72 -7.33
CA SER A 847 -26.79 -45.63 -6.42
C SER A 847 -27.79 -44.84 -5.56
N SER A 848 -28.57 -45.51 -4.71
CA SER A 848 -29.62 -44.90 -3.88
C SER A 848 -29.12 -43.81 -2.91
N ASP A 849 -27.85 -43.81 -2.52
CA ASP A 849 -27.26 -42.86 -1.55
C ASP A 849 -25.93 -42.21 -2.04
N ARG A 850 -25.37 -42.66 -3.17
CA ARG A 850 -23.99 -42.34 -3.59
C ARG A 850 -23.85 -42.23 -5.10
N VAL A 851 -22.85 -41.47 -5.52
CA VAL A 851 -22.44 -41.35 -6.92
C VAL A 851 -20.97 -41.79 -7.03
N LEU A 852 -20.69 -42.73 -7.94
CA LEU A 852 -19.35 -43.18 -8.28
C LEU A 852 -18.91 -42.52 -9.59
N HIS A 853 -17.88 -41.70 -9.50
CA HIS A 853 -17.17 -41.10 -10.61
C HIS A 853 -15.93 -41.93 -10.93
N THR A 854 -15.80 -42.48 -12.13
CA THR A 854 -14.63 -43.27 -12.57
C THR A 854 -13.95 -42.59 -13.75
N TYR A 855 -12.64 -42.40 -13.65
CA TYR A 855 -11.78 -41.83 -14.68
C TYR A 855 -10.74 -42.88 -15.09
N ASP A 856 -10.72 -43.30 -16.36
CA ASP A 856 -9.65 -44.15 -16.91
C ASP A 856 -8.73 -43.33 -17.82
N ILE A 857 -7.45 -43.25 -17.46
CA ILE A 857 -6.43 -42.52 -18.20
C ILE A 857 -5.77 -43.47 -19.21
N HIS A 858 -6.24 -43.43 -20.46
CA HIS A 858 -5.62 -44.15 -21.59
C HIS A 858 -5.13 -43.20 -22.70
N GLY A 859 -5.41 -41.91 -22.56
CA GLY A 859 -5.10 -40.89 -23.54
C GLY A 859 -3.90 -40.02 -23.21
N ILE A 860 -4.00 -38.74 -23.55
CA ILE A 860 -2.96 -37.74 -23.32
C ILE A 860 -2.99 -37.34 -21.84
N LEU A 861 -1.82 -37.27 -21.20
CA LEU A 861 -1.72 -36.89 -19.79
C LEU A 861 -1.95 -35.38 -19.64
N PRO A 862 -2.97 -34.95 -18.89
CA PRO A 862 -3.16 -33.53 -18.59
C PRO A 862 -2.05 -33.01 -17.66
N PRO A 863 -1.83 -31.68 -17.62
CA PRO A 863 -1.00 -31.06 -16.60
C PRO A 863 -1.45 -31.48 -15.18
N PRO A 864 -0.53 -31.74 -14.24
CA PRO A 864 -0.88 -32.24 -12.90
C PRO A 864 -1.84 -31.31 -12.14
N SER A 865 -1.70 -30.00 -12.26
CA SER A 865 -2.59 -29.02 -11.63
C SER A 865 -4.02 -29.11 -12.18
N GLN A 866 -4.19 -29.15 -13.51
CA GLN A 866 -5.49 -29.32 -14.15
C GLN A 866 -6.13 -30.67 -13.82
N TRP A 867 -5.33 -31.73 -13.71
CA TRP A 867 -5.80 -33.04 -13.29
C TRP A 867 -6.35 -33.05 -11.88
N LEU A 868 -5.59 -32.49 -10.92
CA LEU A 868 -6.05 -32.38 -9.53
C LEU A 868 -7.32 -31.53 -9.45
N ALA A 869 -7.39 -30.41 -10.17
CA ALA A 869 -8.58 -29.57 -10.19
C ALA A 869 -9.83 -30.29 -10.75
N CYS A 870 -9.65 -31.15 -11.75
CA CYS A 870 -10.71 -32.01 -12.28
C CYS A 870 -11.23 -33.04 -11.25
N LEU A 871 -10.31 -33.61 -10.46
CA LEU A 871 -10.65 -34.56 -9.40
C LEU A 871 -11.35 -33.88 -8.22
N VAL A 872 -10.89 -32.70 -7.81
CA VAL A 872 -11.52 -31.91 -6.74
C VAL A 872 -12.93 -31.46 -7.15
N GLY A 873 -13.05 -30.90 -8.35
CA GLY A 873 -14.27 -30.26 -8.82
C GLY A 873 -14.61 -28.96 -8.11
N SER A 874 -15.86 -28.50 -8.19
CA SER A 874 -16.26 -27.18 -7.69
C SER A 874 -16.56 -27.13 -6.18
N SER A 875 -16.67 -28.28 -5.49
CA SER A 875 -17.02 -28.29 -4.06
C SER A 875 -15.78 -28.17 -3.15
N VAL A 876 -15.75 -27.12 -2.32
CA VAL A 876 -14.78 -26.98 -1.23
C VAL A 876 -15.07 -28.02 -0.15
N SER A 877 -14.11 -28.92 0.09
CA SER A 877 -14.27 -30.11 0.95
C SER A 877 -12.93 -30.66 1.44
N TRP A 878 -12.94 -31.75 2.20
CA TRP A 878 -11.68 -32.39 2.63
C TRP A 878 -10.79 -32.85 1.47
N ILE A 879 -11.35 -33.22 0.30
CA ILE A 879 -10.56 -33.56 -0.89
C ILE A 879 -9.84 -32.33 -1.44
N SER A 880 -10.52 -31.19 -1.54
CA SER A 880 -9.88 -29.96 -2.02
C SER A 880 -8.74 -29.55 -1.09
N ALA A 881 -8.94 -29.67 0.23
CA ALA A 881 -7.89 -29.40 1.21
C ALA A 881 -6.70 -30.33 1.01
N LEU A 882 -6.96 -31.63 0.85
CA LEU A 882 -5.92 -32.65 0.70
C LEU A 882 -5.09 -32.47 -0.57
N PHE A 883 -5.72 -32.07 -1.68
CA PHE A 883 -5.04 -31.99 -2.99
C PHE A 883 -4.41 -30.63 -3.26
N ASN A 884 -4.94 -29.55 -2.69
CA ASN A 884 -4.46 -28.19 -2.96
C ASN A 884 -3.52 -27.65 -1.86
N SER A 885 -3.44 -28.28 -0.68
CA SER A 885 -2.52 -27.84 0.36
C SER A 885 -1.07 -28.03 -0.07
N ILE A 886 -0.23 -27.01 0.14
CA ILE A 886 1.22 -27.08 -0.13
C ILE A 886 1.91 -28.01 0.89
N SER A 887 1.37 -28.09 2.11
CA SER A 887 1.95 -28.83 3.22
C SER A 887 0.90 -29.26 4.25
N PHE A 888 1.27 -30.20 5.10
CA PHE A 888 0.48 -30.72 6.22
C PHE A 888 1.17 -30.46 7.55
N LEU A 889 0.36 -30.33 8.59
CA LEU A 889 0.82 -30.30 9.97
C LEU A 889 1.00 -31.74 10.49
N GLN A 890 2.22 -32.08 10.91
CA GLN A 890 2.58 -33.33 11.56
C GLN A 890 3.15 -33.04 12.95
N GLY A 891 2.33 -33.21 13.99
CA GLY A 891 2.66 -32.73 15.33
C GLY A 891 2.75 -31.20 15.33
N ASN A 892 3.96 -30.68 15.54
CA ASN A 892 4.25 -29.24 15.48
C ASN A 892 5.01 -28.83 14.20
N ALA A 893 5.38 -29.78 13.35
CA ALA A 893 6.16 -29.55 12.14
C ALA A 893 5.28 -29.50 10.88
N ILE A 894 5.69 -28.72 9.90
CA ILE A 894 5.08 -28.62 8.58
C ILE A 894 5.87 -29.48 7.60
N VAL A 895 5.20 -30.44 6.98
CA VAL A 895 5.77 -31.38 5.99
C VAL A 895 5.10 -31.17 4.64
N ASP A 896 5.86 -31.24 3.56
CA ASP A 896 5.33 -30.97 2.22
C ASP A 896 4.31 -32.02 1.77
N ASN A 897 3.33 -31.57 0.97
CA ASN A 897 2.28 -32.44 0.47
C ASN A 897 2.76 -33.30 -0.70
N HIS A 898 3.32 -34.47 -0.39
CA HIS A 898 3.74 -35.45 -1.38
C HIS A 898 2.58 -36.23 -2.04
N LEU A 899 1.32 -36.05 -1.61
CA LEU A 899 0.18 -36.74 -2.24
C LEU A 899 -0.03 -36.28 -3.68
N THR A 900 0.29 -35.03 -3.99
CA THR A 900 0.23 -34.48 -5.36
C THR A 900 1.14 -35.27 -6.32
N ILE A 901 2.27 -35.82 -5.84
CA ILE A 901 3.17 -36.67 -6.61
C ILE A 901 2.55 -38.04 -6.88
N LEU A 902 1.85 -38.60 -5.90
CA LEU A 902 1.15 -39.89 -6.03
C LEU A 902 -0.05 -39.78 -6.99
N LEU A 903 -0.73 -38.63 -6.98
CA LEU A 903 -1.92 -38.35 -7.78
C LEU A 903 -1.62 -37.81 -9.17
N LYS A 904 -0.35 -37.56 -9.49
CA LYS A 904 0.09 -37.16 -10.84
C LYS A 904 -0.51 -38.11 -11.88
N PRO A 905 -1.12 -37.59 -12.97
CA PRO A 905 -1.77 -38.44 -13.96
C PRO A 905 -0.74 -39.34 -14.64
N ARG A 906 -1.04 -40.64 -14.73
CA ARG A 906 -0.19 -41.65 -15.38
C ARG A 906 -0.99 -42.48 -16.38
N LEU A 907 -0.30 -43.01 -17.37
CA LEU A 907 -0.93 -43.89 -18.35
C LEU A 907 -1.41 -45.18 -17.66
N HIS A 908 -2.60 -45.66 -18.02
CA HIS A 908 -3.27 -46.82 -17.41
C HIS A 908 -3.65 -46.65 -15.94
N GLN A 909 -3.66 -45.42 -15.43
CA GLN A 909 -4.21 -45.12 -14.11
C GLN A 909 -5.73 -45.05 -14.18
N ARG A 910 -6.39 -45.59 -13.15
CA ARG A 910 -7.83 -45.40 -12.90
C ARG A 910 -8.01 -44.65 -11.59
N VAL A 911 -8.81 -43.60 -11.60
CA VAL A 911 -9.21 -42.88 -10.39
C VAL A 911 -10.70 -43.01 -10.19
N GLN A 912 -11.12 -43.34 -8.97
CA GLN A 912 -12.52 -43.43 -8.56
C GLN A 912 -12.79 -42.47 -7.42
N ILE A 913 -13.78 -41.61 -7.58
CA ILE A 913 -14.27 -40.71 -6.52
C ILE A 913 -15.70 -41.08 -6.21
N VAL A 914 -15.97 -41.39 -4.94
CA VAL A 914 -17.33 -41.63 -4.44
C VAL A 914 -17.79 -40.36 -3.75
N THR A 915 -18.95 -39.85 -4.14
CA THR A 915 -19.61 -38.71 -3.50
C THR A 915 -20.99 -39.13 -2.98
N GLY A 916 -21.54 -38.38 -2.02
CA GLY A 916 -22.96 -38.48 -1.67
C GLY A 916 -23.85 -37.85 -2.75
N ILE A 917 -25.16 -38.01 -2.65
CA ILE A 917 -26.12 -37.36 -3.58
C ILE A 917 -25.97 -35.83 -3.57
N ASN A 918 -25.60 -35.26 -2.42
CA ASN A 918 -25.30 -33.84 -2.24
C ASN A 918 -23.95 -33.40 -2.83
N GLY A 919 -23.23 -34.28 -3.53
CA GLY A 919 -21.94 -34.00 -4.15
C GLY A 919 -20.75 -34.03 -3.19
N LYS A 920 -20.96 -34.18 -1.87
CA LYS A 920 -19.86 -34.20 -0.90
C LYS A 920 -19.01 -35.46 -1.07
N PRO A 921 -17.67 -35.35 -1.10
CA PRO A 921 -16.83 -36.51 -1.29
C PRO A 921 -16.77 -37.44 -0.08
N LEU A 922 -16.83 -38.73 -0.34
CA LEU A 922 -16.82 -39.81 0.64
C LEU A 922 -15.56 -40.69 0.54
N ASN A 923 -15.01 -40.89 -0.66
CA ASN A 923 -13.86 -41.79 -0.87
C ASN A 923 -13.12 -41.45 -2.18
N VAL A 924 -11.79 -41.58 -2.19
CA VAL A 924 -10.96 -41.58 -3.41
C VAL A 924 -10.14 -42.87 -3.48
N LYS A 925 -10.19 -43.57 -4.62
CA LYS A 925 -9.35 -44.74 -4.91
C LYS A 925 -8.55 -44.52 -6.18
N VAL A 926 -7.27 -44.85 -6.12
CA VAL A 926 -6.35 -44.74 -7.25
C VAL A 926 -5.79 -46.14 -7.53
N PHE A 927 -5.91 -46.57 -8.78
CA PHE A 927 -5.42 -47.84 -9.27
C PHE A 927 -4.38 -47.56 -10.37
N ALA A 928 -3.22 -48.18 -10.29
CA ALA A 928 -2.17 -48.07 -11.30
C ALA A 928 -1.51 -49.43 -11.52
N ALA A 929 -0.98 -49.68 -12.72
CA ALA A 929 -0.10 -50.83 -12.96
C ALA A 929 1.20 -50.69 -12.13
N HIS A 930 1.76 -51.81 -11.69
CA HIS A 930 2.83 -51.95 -10.67
C HIS A 930 3.83 -50.78 -10.51
N LEU A 931 4.01 -50.36 -9.25
CA LEU A 931 4.87 -49.27 -8.74
C LEU A 931 6.37 -49.63 -8.58
N LEU A 932 6.96 -50.48 -9.44
CA LEU A 932 8.38 -50.83 -9.36
C LEU A 932 9.15 -50.46 -10.63
N SER A 933 9.59 -49.19 -10.70
CA SER A 933 10.83 -48.76 -11.36
C SER A 933 11.19 -47.36 -10.91
#